data_AF-A0A7V7BQZ0-F1
#
_entry.id   AF-A0A7V7BQZ0-F1
#
_cell.length_a   1.000
_cell.length_b   1.000
_cell.length_c   1.000
_cell.angle_alpha   90.00
_cell.angle_beta   90.00
_cell.angle_gamma   90.00
#
_symmetry.space_group_name_H-M   'P 1'
#
loop_
_entity.id
_entity.type
_entity.pdbx_description
1 polymer ?
#
loop_
_entity_poly.entity_id
_entity_poly.type
_entity_poly.pdbx_seq_one_letter_code
_entity_poly.pdbx_strand_id
1 'polypeptide(L)'
;MKIGLLTARARLAGIVILCWITWCIEPQAQGEPAATNEIRIVELQGIVEVSPAGARTWVLTQTNQLLYPFDRLRTGTNSRVALRWSDNTIVPFGPSTELEVLPPHAPGAHAGLHLIRGIVSFFHRDKPGRIRVITRGAVAGVEGTEFVIGVDASDRTLLSVIDGRVRFGNEQGTLVLTNGQQAHVDVGAAPVRTAGFIANNVLQWSFYYPAVLELSELPLTADERSALAESMEAYQSGDLLQALERYPAGRSAVSDAERVYFAALLLSVGKVNEAETNLTSVAGASERLERLSGALRVLVASVKRQEMEPQYEPQLASELLAASYYEQSRALPNVSLPAALKLARKAVTNVPQSGFAWARVAELEFSFGRRGRAEEALERALELAPRNAQALALKGYLAAARGRPGEAVEWFNRALGADSALGNAWLGRGLSRTRMGDVAGGREDLLVAAALEPQRAELRNYLGKAYASGGDLERAMGELEIAKRLDPDDPTPWLYSALVNFEDNRINEAVRDLERSKEMNDNRSVYRSQLLLDQDEAVRSASLARIYRDAGMEDVAFREAASATSADYGNYSAHLFLADSLNPGFNLVSRRYESASFKEFLLANLLAPAGAGTFSPALSQAEYSRLLERSRLGLSSRTEYWSRGRWAESGAQYGNFEKFSYDLYWDYLQDPGQRINNEVELRRFGVQMKLQLTPEDSLFARVSTVDLTSGDLFQYYDPAFASRELRVHEKQEPLVLIGYHREWNPGVHTLVAVSRLQDTYRTTNAATPIVLVARSELNDVEAVLGSSIRERFRGEAVMYSAEVQQIWQTPATATVVGGRFQYGELDSEVIQNNPNQYVEFFPMPPDNALEQDLGWLMRRWTAYGYHSWRVFEPLQLVGGVTYDRLEMPENFRMAPLSADTTTIERVSPKAGVIWTPLKDTTVRFAYTRSLGGVTFEQSHQLEPSQVAGFVQSYRSIIPENEAGALSGARFETYGLSLEQRFKTGTYLAIHGEMLYSDLRRVGGAYDVLETEDFALPSKLREELDYREHSLTFTANQLLGAHWSLGGQYRLSQAVLKNDFVDIPDQMSGFLVNFVPRQRRESVLHQLTLHAVFNHECGFFARSEALWLAQSDESYAPTQPGDDFWQFNVFAGYRFPRRRAEIQLGILNLGDQDYRLRTLNLHSDLPRERTFAARLQFDF
;
A
#
# COMPACT_ATOMS: atom_id res chain seq x y z
N MET A 1 13.76 -33.12 -25.61
CA MET A 1 14.42 -31.92 -26.19
C MET A 1 13.73 -31.34 -27.45
N LYS A 2 13.44 -32.10 -28.53
CA LYS A 2 12.88 -31.52 -29.77
C LYS A 2 11.42 -31.05 -29.71
N ILE A 3 10.58 -31.63 -28.85
CA ILE A 3 9.14 -31.26 -28.74
C ILE A 3 8.96 -29.97 -27.91
N GLY A 4 9.77 -29.76 -26.87
CA GLY A 4 9.76 -28.54 -26.04
C GLY A 4 10.24 -27.28 -26.78
N LEU A 5 11.20 -27.43 -27.71
CA LEU A 5 11.68 -26.31 -28.53
C LEU A 5 10.66 -25.85 -29.58
N LEU A 6 9.80 -26.76 -30.06
CA LEU A 6 8.72 -26.48 -30.99
C LEU A 6 7.54 -25.77 -30.29
N THR A 7 7.18 -26.19 -29.08
CA THR A 7 6.16 -25.52 -28.28
C THR A 7 6.63 -24.15 -27.77
N ALA A 8 7.91 -24.00 -27.40
CA ALA A 8 8.48 -22.71 -27.00
C ALA A 8 8.51 -21.69 -28.15
N ARG A 9 8.91 -22.10 -29.37
CA ARG A 9 8.85 -21.22 -30.55
C ARG A 9 7.42 -20.82 -30.92
N ALA A 10 6.45 -21.73 -30.79
CA ALA A 10 5.05 -21.42 -31.03
C ALA A 10 4.47 -20.45 -29.98
N ARG A 11 4.88 -20.57 -28.71
CA ARG A 11 4.50 -19.64 -27.62
C ARG A 11 5.16 -18.27 -27.78
N LEU A 12 6.45 -18.21 -28.11
CA LEU A 12 7.16 -16.95 -28.35
C LEU A 12 6.61 -16.23 -29.60
N ALA A 13 6.28 -16.97 -30.66
CA ALA A 13 5.60 -16.42 -31.84
C ALA A 13 4.18 -15.94 -31.50
N GLY A 14 3.42 -16.69 -30.67
CA GLY A 14 2.11 -16.28 -30.18
C GLY A 14 2.16 -15.01 -29.32
N ILE A 15 3.18 -14.87 -28.46
CA ILE A 15 3.41 -13.69 -27.62
C ILE A 15 3.85 -12.49 -28.47
N VAL A 16 4.75 -12.67 -29.43
CA VAL A 16 5.14 -11.58 -30.36
C VAL A 16 3.95 -11.13 -31.20
N ILE A 17 3.09 -12.05 -31.65
CA ILE A 17 1.85 -11.72 -32.36
C ILE A 17 0.85 -11.01 -31.44
N LEU A 18 0.73 -11.39 -30.16
CA LEU A 18 -0.10 -10.68 -29.17
C LEU A 18 0.44 -9.29 -28.83
N CYS A 19 1.76 -9.13 -28.73
CA CYS A 19 2.42 -7.83 -28.60
C CYS A 19 2.22 -6.97 -29.86
N TRP A 20 2.23 -7.57 -31.05
CA TRP A 20 1.95 -6.86 -32.30
C TRP A 20 0.46 -6.46 -32.41
N ILE A 21 -0.46 -7.34 -32.01
CA ILE A 21 -1.90 -7.06 -31.99
C ILE A 21 -2.22 -5.97 -30.96
N THR A 22 -1.58 -5.99 -29.78
CA THR A 22 -1.77 -4.94 -28.76
C THR A 22 -1.09 -3.62 -29.13
N TRP A 23 0.01 -3.65 -29.88
CA TRP A 23 0.65 -2.45 -30.42
C TRP A 23 -0.14 -1.84 -31.60
N CYS A 24 -0.82 -2.68 -32.40
CA CYS A 24 -1.73 -2.23 -33.47
C CYS A 24 -3.13 -1.84 -32.97
N ILE A 25 -3.48 -2.13 -31.71
CA ILE A 25 -4.63 -1.55 -31.02
C ILE A 25 -4.13 -0.34 -30.23
N GLU A 26 -3.55 0.64 -30.92
CA GLU A 26 -3.73 2.01 -30.46
C GLU A 26 -5.24 2.28 -30.50
N PRO A 27 -5.86 2.82 -29.44
CA PRO A 27 -7.16 3.43 -29.63
C PRO A 27 -6.94 4.47 -30.72
N GLN A 28 -7.52 4.25 -31.90
CA GLN A 28 -7.66 5.29 -32.92
C GLN A 28 -8.04 6.54 -32.13
N ALA A 29 -7.15 7.53 -32.13
CA ALA A 29 -7.47 8.84 -31.61
C ALA A 29 -8.80 9.17 -32.27
N GLN A 30 -9.88 9.14 -31.50
CA GLN A 30 -11.18 9.54 -32.00
C GLN A 30 -10.92 10.94 -32.52
N GLY A 31 -10.96 11.10 -33.85
CA GLY A 31 -10.73 12.39 -34.48
C GLY A 31 -11.58 13.39 -33.72
N GLU A 32 -10.95 14.46 -33.21
CA GLU A 32 -11.63 15.49 -32.45
C GLU A 32 -12.97 15.78 -33.15
N PRO A 33 -14.11 15.57 -32.48
CA PRO A 33 -15.38 15.95 -33.07
C PRO A 33 -15.26 17.44 -33.42
N ALA A 34 -15.65 17.80 -34.65
CA ALA A 34 -15.59 19.18 -35.13
C ALA A 34 -16.05 20.12 -34.01
N ALA A 35 -15.17 21.03 -33.56
CA ALA A 35 -15.36 21.84 -32.37
C ALA A 35 -16.76 22.48 -32.36
N THR A 36 -17.72 21.84 -31.68
CA THR A 36 -19.01 22.46 -31.44
C THR A 36 -18.73 23.56 -30.43
N ASN A 37 -19.09 24.79 -30.76
CA ASN A 37 -18.82 25.95 -29.90
C ASN A 37 -19.89 26.04 -28.80
N GLU A 38 -20.17 24.90 -28.16
CA GLU A 38 -21.22 24.73 -27.17
C GLU A 38 -20.78 25.33 -25.83
N ILE A 39 -21.63 26.20 -25.30
CA ILE A 39 -21.52 26.70 -23.93
C ILE A 39 -22.71 26.14 -23.16
N ARG A 40 -22.45 25.44 -22.05
CA ARG A 40 -23.47 24.77 -21.23
C ARG A 40 -23.49 25.32 -19.82
N ILE A 41 -24.67 25.52 -19.25
CA ILE A 41 -24.84 25.80 -17.82
C ILE A 41 -24.60 24.52 -17.04
N VAL A 42 -23.54 24.45 -16.22
CA VAL A 42 -23.19 23.25 -15.43
C VAL A 42 -23.57 23.37 -13.96
N GLU A 43 -23.63 24.59 -13.45
CA GLU A 43 -24.03 24.90 -12.07
C GLU A 43 -24.87 26.19 -12.08
N LEU A 44 -25.86 26.27 -11.19
CA LEU A 44 -26.79 27.40 -11.07
C LEU A 44 -27.28 27.52 -9.62
N GLN A 45 -27.27 28.74 -9.08
CA GLN A 45 -27.88 29.10 -7.79
C GLN A 45 -28.60 30.44 -7.84
N GLY A 46 -29.76 30.48 -7.20
CA GLY A 46 -30.61 31.67 -7.14
C GLY A 46 -31.24 32.01 -8.50
N ILE A 47 -31.43 33.30 -8.74
CA ILE A 47 -32.10 33.82 -9.93
C ILE A 47 -31.06 34.07 -11.02
N VAL A 48 -31.12 33.25 -12.07
CA VAL A 48 -30.32 33.41 -13.28
C VAL A 48 -31.27 33.48 -14.45
N GLU A 49 -31.08 34.49 -15.30
CA GLU A 49 -31.92 34.73 -16.45
C GLU A 49 -31.08 34.82 -17.72
N VAL A 50 -31.65 34.31 -18.81
CA VAL A 50 -31.07 34.37 -20.15
C VAL A 50 -32.01 35.15 -21.06
N SER A 51 -31.43 36.00 -21.91
CA SER A 51 -32.14 36.69 -22.98
C SER A 51 -31.52 36.24 -24.31
N PRO A 52 -32.23 35.43 -25.10
CA PRO A 52 -31.72 34.96 -26.38
C PRO A 52 -31.37 36.10 -27.35
N ALA A 53 -30.48 35.83 -28.30
CA ALA A 53 -30.09 36.79 -29.32
C ALA A 53 -31.30 37.53 -29.96
N GLY A 54 -31.31 38.85 -29.88
CA GLY A 54 -32.39 39.70 -30.41
C GLY A 54 -33.66 39.81 -29.56
N ALA A 55 -33.78 39.03 -28.48
CA ALA A 55 -34.88 39.15 -27.53
C ALA A 55 -34.69 40.36 -26.58
N ARG A 56 -35.80 40.97 -26.18
CA ARG A 56 -35.83 42.03 -25.14
C ARG A 56 -36.28 41.52 -23.78
N THR A 57 -36.78 40.28 -23.72
CA THR A 57 -37.28 39.64 -22.52
C THR A 57 -36.21 38.75 -21.91
N TRP A 58 -36.15 38.76 -20.58
CA TRP A 58 -35.32 37.87 -19.76
C TRP A 58 -36.18 36.69 -19.30
N VAL A 59 -35.63 35.48 -19.33
CA VAL A 59 -36.33 34.25 -18.93
C VAL A 59 -35.45 33.47 -17.96
N LEU A 60 -36.04 32.92 -16.90
CA LEU A 60 -35.35 32.02 -15.97
C LEU A 60 -34.76 30.81 -16.73
N THR A 61 -33.56 30.40 -16.34
CA THR A 61 -32.83 29.30 -16.96
C THR A 61 -32.66 28.10 -16.02
N GLN A 62 -32.11 27.00 -16.53
CA GLN A 62 -31.89 25.76 -15.81
C GLN A 62 -30.53 25.15 -16.18
N THR A 63 -30.01 24.27 -15.32
CA THR A 63 -28.79 23.51 -15.61
C THR A 63 -28.96 22.66 -16.87
N ASN A 64 -27.83 22.41 -17.54
CA ASN A 64 -27.70 21.76 -18.85
C ASN A 64 -28.26 22.53 -20.05
N GLN A 65 -28.82 23.74 -19.89
CA GLN A 65 -29.18 24.59 -21.02
C GLN A 65 -27.94 25.04 -21.82
N LEU A 66 -28.06 25.04 -23.14
CA LEU A 66 -27.05 25.56 -24.06
C LEU A 66 -27.24 27.07 -24.29
N LEU A 67 -26.13 27.79 -24.38
CA LEU A 67 -26.06 29.20 -24.76
C LEU A 67 -25.42 29.34 -26.14
N TYR A 68 -25.95 30.25 -26.93
CA TYR A 68 -25.51 30.54 -28.29
C TYR A 68 -24.89 31.95 -28.38
N PRO A 69 -24.10 32.23 -29.44
CA PRO A 69 -23.60 33.58 -29.68
C PRO A 69 -24.71 34.64 -29.65
N PHE A 70 -24.42 35.78 -29.01
CA PHE A 70 -25.31 36.92 -28.74
C PHE A 70 -26.41 36.69 -27.71
N ASP A 71 -26.48 35.52 -27.07
CA ASP A 71 -27.29 35.35 -25.88
C ASP A 71 -26.71 36.20 -24.74
N ARG A 72 -27.58 36.84 -23.98
CA ARG A 72 -27.21 37.58 -22.76
C ARG A 72 -27.60 36.78 -21.54
N LEU A 73 -26.76 36.82 -20.51
CA LEU A 73 -27.01 36.17 -19.23
C LEU A 73 -26.83 37.18 -18.10
N ARG A 74 -27.69 37.11 -17.08
CA ARG A 74 -27.53 37.89 -15.85
C ARG A 74 -27.80 37.08 -14.58
N THR A 75 -27.08 37.41 -13.51
CA THR A 75 -27.27 36.84 -12.17
C THR A 75 -27.88 37.86 -11.21
N GLY A 76 -28.76 37.40 -10.32
CA GLY A 76 -29.29 38.19 -9.20
C GLY A 76 -28.22 38.56 -8.15
N THR A 77 -28.64 39.29 -7.11
CA THR A 77 -27.75 39.79 -6.03
C THR A 77 -27.22 38.70 -5.10
N ASN A 78 -27.90 37.57 -5.02
CA ASN A 78 -27.53 36.40 -4.21
C ASN A 78 -27.49 35.15 -5.10
N SER A 79 -26.92 35.27 -6.30
CA SER A 79 -27.00 34.24 -7.34
C SER A 79 -25.65 34.02 -8.00
N ARG A 80 -25.39 32.78 -8.40
CA ARG A 80 -24.18 32.39 -9.15
C ARG A 80 -24.55 31.39 -10.23
N VAL A 81 -23.69 31.28 -11.23
CA VAL A 81 -23.80 30.31 -12.30
C VAL A 81 -22.41 29.93 -12.77
N ALA A 82 -22.19 28.68 -13.16
CA ALA A 82 -20.97 28.30 -13.87
C ALA A 82 -21.31 27.78 -15.27
N LEU A 83 -20.55 28.29 -16.24
CA LEU A 83 -20.66 27.88 -17.64
C LEU A 83 -19.45 27.02 -18.01
N ARG A 84 -19.68 26.01 -18.86
CA ARG A 84 -18.64 25.15 -19.42
C ARG A 84 -18.60 25.26 -20.95
N TRP A 85 -17.42 25.48 -21.50
CA TRP A 85 -17.16 25.44 -22.94
C TRP A 85 -16.81 24.01 -23.39
N SER A 86 -16.85 23.77 -24.70
CA SER A 86 -16.49 22.47 -25.29
C SER A 86 -15.03 22.05 -25.07
N ASP A 87 -14.12 22.98 -24.78
CA ASP A 87 -12.74 22.71 -24.37
C ASP A 87 -12.58 22.46 -22.86
N ASN A 88 -13.69 22.27 -22.14
CA ASN A 88 -13.75 22.13 -20.69
C ASN A 88 -13.27 23.36 -19.91
N THR A 89 -13.18 24.56 -20.52
CA THR A 89 -13.08 25.81 -19.77
C THR A 89 -14.32 25.94 -18.88
N ILE A 90 -14.13 26.23 -17.60
CA ILE A 90 -15.21 26.49 -16.65
C ILE A 90 -15.09 27.94 -16.19
N VAL A 91 -16.19 28.69 -16.30
CA VAL A 91 -16.23 30.10 -15.89
C VAL A 91 -17.35 30.28 -14.87
N PRO A 92 -17.03 30.35 -13.57
CA PRO A 92 -17.99 30.75 -12.54
C PRO A 92 -18.24 32.26 -12.57
N PHE A 93 -19.52 32.65 -12.48
CA PHE A 93 -20.01 34.02 -12.45
C PHE A 93 -20.58 34.34 -11.07
N GLY A 94 -20.13 35.46 -10.50
CA GLY A 94 -20.58 35.93 -9.19
C GLY A 94 -21.91 36.71 -9.25
N PRO A 95 -22.34 37.28 -8.12
CA PRO A 95 -23.60 38.01 -8.02
C PRO A 95 -23.61 39.29 -8.87
N SER A 96 -24.81 39.71 -9.30
CA SER A 96 -25.05 40.94 -10.07
C SER A 96 -24.20 41.07 -11.34
N THR A 97 -23.90 39.93 -11.96
CA THR A 97 -23.11 39.84 -13.18
C THR A 97 -24.00 39.88 -14.39
N GLU A 98 -23.62 40.66 -15.41
CA GLU A 98 -24.34 40.74 -16.68
C GLU A 98 -23.33 40.61 -17.82
N LEU A 99 -23.62 39.72 -18.78
CA LEU A 99 -22.74 39.40 -19.88
C LEU A 99 -23.49 39.17 -21.19
N GLU A 100 -22.72 39.21 -22.27
CA GLU A 100 -23.13 38.77 -23.61
C GLU A 100 -22.13 37.74 -24.15
N VAL A 101 -22.64 36.63 -24.69
CA VAL A 101 -21.81 35.62 -25.36
C VAL A 101 -21.39 36.18 -26.72
N LEU A 102 -20.09 36.19 -27.01
CA LEU A 102 -19.57 36.69 -28.27
C LEU A 102 -19.32 35.55 -29.27
N PRO A 103 -19.53 35.78 -30.58
CA PRO A 103 -19.11 34.82 -31.58
C PRO A 103 -17.58 34.61 -31.54
N PRO A 104 -17.11 33.44 -32.01
CA PRO A 104 -15.68 33.18 -32.13
C PRO A 104 -15.02 34.22 -33.04
N HIS A 105 -13.86 34.73 -32.63
CA HIS A 105 -13.19 35.85 -33.29
C HIS A 105 -12.26 35.42 -34.43
N ALA A 106 -12.03 34.12 -34.59
CA ALA A 106 -11.20 33.53 -35.64
C ALA A 106 -11.65 32.07 -35.90
N PRO A 107 -11.36 31.50 -37.08
CA PRO A 107 -11.59 30.07 -37.34
C PRO A 107 -10.87 29.21 -36.29
N GLY A 108 -11.58 28.26 -35.67
CA GLY A 108 -11.07 27.39 -34.61
C GLY A 108 -10.95 28.05 -33.22
N ALA A 109 -11.34 29.32 -33.05
CA ALA A 109 -11.49 29.93 -31.74
C ALA A 109 -12.83 29.56 -31.10
N HIS A 110 -12.88 29.58 -29.77
CA HIS A 110 -14.12 29.45 -29.02
C HIS A 110 -14.87 30.78 -28.91
N ALA A 111 -16.16 30.70 -28.59
CA ALA A 111 -17.00 31.86 -28.31
C ALA A 111 -16.44 32.65 -27.12
N GLY A 112 -16.33 33.96 -27.28
CA GLY A 112 -15.81 34.86 -26.23
C GLY A 112 -16.90 35.34 -25.28
N LEU A 113 -16.54 36.21 -24.35
CA LEU A 113 -17.46 36.82 -23.40
C LEU A 113 -17.29 38.35 -23.44
N HIS A 114 -18.39 39.08 -23.43
CA HIS A 114 -18.42 40.50 -23.12
C HIS A 114 -19.00 40.69 -21.71
N LEU A 115 -18.14 41.01 -20.75
CA LEU A 115 -18.53 41.28 -19.36
C LEU A 115 -18.94 42.75 -19.25
N ILE A 116 -20.23 42.99 -19.02
CA ILE A 116 -20.81 44.34 -18.93
C ILE A 116 -20.61 44.90 -17.52
N ARG A 117 -20.91 44.10 -16.49
CA ARG A 117 -20.70 44.40 -15.06
C ARG A 117 -20.63 43.12 -14.24
N GLY A 118 -20.08 43.21 -13.02
CA GLY A 118 -20.01 42.10 -12.07
C GLY A 118 -18.64 41.43 -12.05
N ILE A 119 -18.58 40.16 -11.68
CA ILE A 119 -17.33 39.44 -11.45
C ILE A 119 -17.38 38.03 -12.02
N VAL A 120 -16.29 37.61 -12.64
CA VAL A 120 -16.15 36.26 -13.20
C VAL A 120 -14.79 35.67 -12.83
N SER A 121 -14.78 34.39 -12.48
CA SER A 121 -13.57 33.58 -12.34
C SER A 121 -13.42 32.75 -13.61
N PHE A 122 -12.25 32.79 -14.23
CA PHE A 122 -11.96 32.01 -15.41
C PHE A 122 -11.05 30.86 -15.04
N PHE A 123 -11.44 29.62 -15.33
CA PHE A 123 -10.68 28.41 -15.03
C PHE A 123 -10.51 27.57 -16.30
N HIS A 124 -9.28 27.50 -16.81
CA HIS A 124 -8.94 26.68 -17.97
C HIS A 124 -7.70 25.83 -17.72
N ARG A 125 -7.74 24.56 -18.16
CA ARG A 125 -6.65 23.59 -18.00
C ARG A 125 -6.32 22.81 -19.27
N ASP A 126 -7.08 22.99 -20.35
CA ASP A 126 -6.74 22.39 -21.64
C ASP A 126 -5.73 23.27 -22.43
N LYS A 127 -5.43 22.92 -23.69
CA LYS A 127 -4.57 23.73 -24.57
C LYS A 127 -5.07 25.17 -24.60
N PRO A 128 -4.19 26.20 -24.67
CA PRO A 128 -4.61 27.60 -24.63
C PRO A 128 -5.78 27.88 -25.57
N GLY A 129 -6.97 28.01 -24.99
CA GLY A 129 -8.18 28.33 -25.73
C GLY A 129 -8.09 29.80 -26.12
N ARG A 130 -8.49 30.14 -27.35
CA ARG A 130 -8.59 31.55 -27.75
C ARG A 130 -9.92 32.15 -27.24
N ILE A 131 -10.32 31.86 -26.00
CA ILE A 131 -11.46 32.55 -25.38
C ILE A 131 -10.96 33.93 -24.97
N ARG A 132 -11.70 34.97 -25.37
CA ARG A 132 -11.42 36.35 -24.98
C ARG A 132 -12.50 36.83 -24.04
N VAL A 133 -12.10 37.50 -22.97
CA VAL A 133 -13.02 38.25 -22.11
C VAL A 133 -12.85 39.72 -22.44
N ILE A 134 -13.89 40.34 -22.98
CA ILE A 134 -13.93 41.76 -23.34
C ILE A 134 -14.70 42.49 -22.26
N THR A 135 -14.19 43.63 -21.82
CA THR A 135 -14.94 44.63 -21.06
C THR A 135 -14.97 45.93 -21.86
N ARG A 136 -15.70 46.94 -21.39
CA ARG A 136 -15.64 48.29 -21.98
C ARG A 136 -14.23 48.90 -21.95
N GLY A 137 -13.42 48.54 -20.94
CA GLY A 137 -12.12 49.14 -20.71
C GLY A 137 -10.95 48.39 -21.36
N ALA A 138 -11.01 47.06 -21.49
CA ALA A 138 -9.93 46.25 -22.03
C ALA A 138 -10.37 44.85 -22.49
N VAL A 139 -9.46 44.18 -23.19
CA VAL A 139 -9.55 42.78 -23.59
C VAL A 139 -8.55 41.96 -22.79
N ALA A 140 -9.03 40.88 -22.18
CA ALA A 140 -8.22 39.83 -21.58
C ALA A 140 -8.14 38.63 -22.54
N GLY A 141 -6.95 38.38 -23.08
CA GLY A 141 -6.61 37.19 -23.85
C GLY A 141 -5.98 36.13 -22.96
N VAL A 142 -6.54 34.92 -23.00
CA VAL A 142 -6.17 33.80 -22.14
C VAL A 142 -5.04 32.99 -22.78
N GLU A 143 -3.97 32.73 -22.04
CA GLU A 143 -2.89 31.81 -22.41
C GLU A 143 -2.77 30.74 -21.30
N GLY A 144 -3.70 29.77 -21.26
CA GLY A 144 -3.70 28.65 -20.30
C GLY A 144 -3.75 29.09 -18.84
N THR A 145 -4.90 29.61 -18.38
CA THR A 145 -4.90 30.53 -17.23
C THR A 145 -6.07 30.38 -16.27
N GLU A 146 -5.80 30.69 -15.00
CA GLU A 146 -6.76 30.98 -13.97
C GLU A 146 -6.64 32.44 -13.53
N PHE A 147 -7.71 33.21 -13.70
CA PHE A 147 -7.76 34.61 -13.32
C PHE A 147 -9.17 35.05 -12.96
N VAL A 148 -9.26 36.13 -12.19
CA VAL A 148 -10.53 36.78 -11.86
C VAL A 148 -10.56 38.13 -12.54
N ILE A 149 -11.65 38.43 -13.24
CA ILE A 149 -11.89 39.74 -13.83
C ILE A 149 -13.25 40.27 -13.36
N GLY A 150 -13.27 41.53 -12.94
CA GLY A 150 -14.48 42.20 -12.49
C GLY A 150 -14.60 43.61 -13.06
N VAL A 151 -15.84 44.06 -13.22
CA VAL A 151 -16.19 45.42 -13.62
C VAL A 151 -17.09 46.00 -12.54
N ASP A 152 -16.62 47.07 -11.90
CA ASP A 152 -17.36 47.73 -10.82
C ASP A 152 -18.42 48.72 -11.34
N ALA A 153 -19.16 49.34 -10.43
CA ALA A 153 -20.21 50.30 -10.77
C ALA A 153 -19.70 51.59 -11.44
N SER A 154 -18.39 51.85 -11.43
CA SER A 154 -17.74 52.98 -12.10
C SER A 154 -17.17 52.64 -13.48
N ASP A 155 -17.55 51.48 -14.05
CA ASP A 155 -17.02 50.91 -15.31
C ASP A 155 -15.51 50.61 -15.26
N ARG A 156 -14.89 50.60 -14.07
CA ARG A 156 -13.49 50.23 -13.91
C ARG A 156 -13.34 48.72 -13.95
N THR A 157 -12.42 48.23 -14.78
CA THR A 157 -12.10 46.81 -14.90
C THR A 157 -10.89 46.45 -14.04
N LEU A 158 -11.02 45.45 -13.19
CA LEU A 158 -9.94 44.88 -12.37
C LEU A 158 -9.66 43.44 -12.80
N LEU A 159 -8.40 43.08 -13.03
CA LEU A 159 -7.98 41.73 -13.40
C LEU A 159 -6.87 41.23 -12.47
N SER A 160 -7.07 40.05 -11.89
CA SER A 160 -6.18 39.41 -10.92
C SER A 160 -5.79 38.01 -11.42
N VAL A 161 -4.51 37.74 -11.68
CA VAL A 161 -4.04 36.44 -12.19
C VAL A 161 -3.65 35.54 -11.03
N ILE A 162 -4.35 34.42 -10.89
CA ILE A 162 -4.09 33.43 -9.83
C ILE A 162 -2.97 32.50 -10.30
N ASP A 163 -3.13 31.90 -11.48
CA ASP A 163 -2.16 30.98 -12.06
C ASP A 163 -2.11 31.07 -13.59
N GLY A 164 -0.92 31.10 -14.16
CA GLY A 164 -0.62 31.20 -15.59
C GLY A 164 -0.34 32.63 -16.08
N ARG A 165 -0.61 32.89 -17.37
CA ARG A 165 -0.33 34.17 -18.05
C ARG A 165 -1.57 34.75 -18.75
N VAL A 166 -1.86 36.04 -18.52
CA VAL A 166 -2.95 36.77 -19.19
C VAL A 166 -2.42 38.00 -19.91
N ARG A 167 -2.80 38.20 -21.17
CA ARG A 167 -2.57 39.45 -21.90
C ARG A 167 -3.78 40.37 -21.68
N PHE A 168 -3.57 41.51 -21.01
CA PHE A 168 -4.60 42.46 -20.64
C PHE A 168 -4.33 43.83 -21.27
N GLY A 169 -5.16 44.27 -22.21
CA GLY A 169 -4.85 45.46 -23.01
C GLY A 169 -6.03 46.08 -23.72
N ASN A 170 -5.84 47.33 -24.15
CA ASN A 170 -6.71 48.07 -25.06
C ASN A 170 -5.86 48.84 -26.08
N GLU A 171 -6.47 49.72 -26.87
CA GLU A 171 -5.76 50.52 -27.89
C GLU A 171 -4.69 51.44 -27.29
N GLN A 172 -4.78 51.79 -26.00
CA GLN A 172 -3.87 52.72 -25.33
C GLN A 172 -2.68 52.05 -24.66
N GLY A 173 -2.71 50.72 -24.50
CA GLY A 173 -1.60 49.96 -23.94
C GLY A 173 -1.96 48.50 -23.65
N THR A 174 -0.93 47.65 -23.53
CA THR A 174 -1.09 46.23 -23.19
C THR A 174 -0.12 45.84 -22.08
N LEU A 175 -0.61 45.08 -21.11
CA LEU A 175 0.16 44.43 -20.06
C LEU A 175 0.09 42.91 -20.19
N VAL A 176 1.18 42.23 -19.85
CA VAL A 176 1.18 40.78 -19.62
C VAL A 176 1.30 40.56 -18.13
N LEU A 177 0.28 39.93 -17.56
CA LEU A 177 0.19 39.61 -16.13
C LEU A 177 0.48 38.12 -15.92
N THR A 178 1.21 37.82 -14.85
CA THR A 178 1.55 36.46 -14.40
C THR A 178 1.07 36.24 -12.96
N ASN A 179 1.25 35.04 -12.42
CA ASN A 179 0.85 34.62 -11.07
C ASN A 179 1.04 35.72 -10.01
N GLY A 180 -0.02 36.01 -9.25
CA GLY A 180 -0.03 36.97 -8.14
C GLY A 180 -0.08 38.45 -8.57
N GLN A 181 -0.09 38.74 -9.87
CA GLN A 181 -0.16 40.11 -10.38
C GLN A 181 -1.59 40.55 -10.62
N GLN A 182 -1.84 41.84 -10.40
CA GLN A 182 -3.12 42.49 -10.61
C GLN A 182 -2.93 43.78 -11.43
N ALA A 183 -3.93 44.12 -12.24
CA ALA A 183 -4.01 45.40 -12.92
C ALA A 183 -5.45 45.90 -12.95
N HIS A 184 -5.59 47.22 -13.12
CA HIS A 184 -6.88 47.83 -13.41
C HIS A 184 -6.79 48.69 -14.67
N VAL A 185 -7.94 49.03 -15.22
CA VAL A 185 -8.08 49.99 -16.31
C VAL A 185 -9.41 50.74 -16.16
N ASP A 186 -9.32 52.07 -16.24
CA ASP A 186 -10.48 52.95 -16.38
C ASP A 186 -10.81 53.13 -17.87
N VAL A 187 -12.06 53.40 -18.19
CA VAL A 187 -12.50 53.54 -19.59
C VAL A 187 -11.70 54.64 -20.29
N GLY A 188 -11.00 54.29 -21.38
CA GLY A 188 -10.20 55.21 -22.19
C GLY A 188 -8.76 55.45 -21.69
N ALA A 189 -8.34 54.85 -20.57
CA ALA A 189 -6.96 54.90 -20.07
C ALA A 189 -6.17 53.63 -20.43
N ALA A 190 -4.84 53.71 -20.37
CA ALA A 190 -3.97 52.53 -20.50
C ALA A 190 -4.04 51.67 -19.21
N PRO A 191 -3.98 50.32 -19.30
CA PRO A 191 -3.98 49.46 -18.11
C PRO A 191 -2.78 49.71 -17.19
N VAL A 192 -3.01 49.70 -15.87
CA VAL A 192 -1.98 49.98 -14.84
C VAL A 192 -1.92 48.85 -13.82
N ARG A 193 -0.71 48.37 -13.51
CA ARG A 193 -0.47 47.36 -12.46
C ARG A 193 -0.81 47.93 -11.08
N THR A 194 -1.40 47.12 -10.21
CA THR A 194 -1.67 47.46 -8.81
C THR A 194 -0.77 46.64 -7.87
N ALA A 195 -0.85 46.91 -6.57
CA ALA A 195 -0.29 46.01 -5.57
C ALA A 195 -0.90 44.60 -5.73
N GLY A 196 -0.13 43.57 -5.38
CA GLY A 196 -0.61 42.18 -5.40
C GLY A 196 -1.85 41.98 -4.52
N PHE A 197 -2.58 40.90 -4.76
CA PHE A 197 -3.84 40.60 -4.08
C PHE A 197 -3.73 39.31 -3.27
N ILE A 198 -4.58 39.16 -2.26
CA ILE A 198 -4.80 37.89 -1.56
C ILE A 198 -5.92 37.17 -2.31
N ALA A 199 -5.62 36.03 -2.93
CA ALA A 199 -6.59 35.27 -3.74
C ALA A 199 -7.87 34.95 -2.96
N ASN A 200 -7.75 34.58 -1.69
CA ASN A 200 -8.88 34.30 -0.80
C ASN A 200 -9.84 35.49 -0.63
N ASN A 201 -9.35 36.73 -0.69
CA ASN A 201 -10.22 37.91 -0.59
C ASN A 201 -11.01 38.15 -1.88
N VAL A 202 -10.39 37.88 -3.03
CA VAL A 202 -11.02 38.07 -4.34
C VAL A 202 -12.04 36.96 -4.63
N LEU A 203 -11.78 35.75 -4.13
CA LEU A 203 -12.61 34.56 -4.34
C LEU A 203 -13.54 34.22 -3.16
N GLN A 204 -13.64 35.08 -2.13
CA GLN A 204 -14.43 34.77 -0.93
C GLN A 204 -15.89 34.38 -1.23
N TRP A 205 -16.46 34.89 -2.32
CA TRP A 205 -17.81 34.60 -2.78
C TRP A 205 -17.99 33.17 -3.30
N SER A 206 -16.90 32.43 -3.53
CA SER A 206 -16.91 31.05 -3.98
C SER A 206 -16.69 30.04 -2.84
N PHE A 207 -16.37 30.50 -1.62
CA PHE A 207 -16.15 29.63 -0.47
C PHE A 207 -17.46 29.13 0.14
N TYR A 208 -17.44 27.91 0.65
CA TYR A 208 -18.55 27.31 1.37
C TYR A 208 -18.46 27.60 2.88
N TYR A 209 -19.55 28.12 3.45
CA TYR A 209 -19.68 28.38 4.89
C TYR A 209 -20.79 27.49 5.48
N PRO A 210 -20.47 26.51 6.34
CA PRO A 210 -21.47 25.65 6.96
C PRO A 210 -22.36 26.42 7.94
N ALA A 211 -23.60 25.97 8.11
CA ALA A 211 -24.50 26.54 9.10
C ALA A 211 -24.10 26.10 10.52
N VAL A 212 -23.99 27.07 11.43
CA VAL A 212 -23.67 26.82 12.85
C VAL A 212 -24.69 27.44 13.81
N LEU A 213 -25.60 28.30 13.33
CA LEU A 213 -26.54 29.03 14.18
C LEU A 213 -27.77 28.18 14.50
N GLU A 214 -28.06 27.98 15.78
CA GLU A 214 -29.27 27.32 16.26
C GLU A 214 -30.39 28.31 16.52
N LEU A 215 -31.49 28.20 15.77
CA LEU A 215 -32.59 29.17 15.82
C LEU A 215 -33.33 29.21 17.17
N SER A 216 -33.24 28.15 17.97
CA SER A 216 -33.80 28.11 19.33
C SER A 216 -33.05 29.00 20.31
N GLU A 217 -31.80 29.36 20.01
CA GLU A 217 -30.95 30.21 20.84
C GLU A 217 -31.11 31.71 20.53
N LEU A 218 -31.76 32.04 19.41
CA LEU A 218 -32.06 33.41 19.03
C LEU A 218 -33.28 33.97 19.79
N PRO A 219 -33.15 35.12 20.48
CA PRO A 219 -34.25 35.76 21.20
C PRO A 219 -35.16 36.58 20.25
N LEU A 220 -35.67 35.96 19.18
CA LEU A 220 -36.64 36.60 18.27
C LEU A 220 -38.03 36.71 18.92
N THR A 221 -38.67 37.86 18.75
CA THR A 221 -40.06 38.13 19.14
C THR A 221 -41.05 37.28 18.34
N ALA A 222 -42.29 37.16 18.81
CA ALA A 222 -43.34 36.41 18.12
C ALA A 222 -43.62 36.97 16.71
N ASP A 223 -43.61 38.30 16.57
CA ASP A 223 -43.84 38.98 15.30
C ASP A 223 -42.70 38.71 14.31
N GLU A 224 -41.44 38.74 14.77
CA GLU A 224 -40.28 38.38 13.95
C GLU A 224 -40.30 36.92 13.52
N ARG A 225 -40.65 36.00 14.43
CA ARG A 225 -40.78 34.57 14.11
C ARG A 225 -41.86 34.33 13.06
N SER A 226 -42.97 35.05 13.14
CA SER A 226 -44.04 34.99 12.14
C SER A 226 -43.59 35.55 10.79
N ALA A 227 -42.93 36.72 10.80
CA ALA A 227 -42.44 37.38 9.60
C ALA A 227 -41.33 36.60 8.88
N LEU A 228 -40.53 35.82 9.62
CA LEU A 228 -39.42 35.04 9.11
C LEU A 228 -39.74 33.54 9.00
N ALA A 229 -40.98 33.12 9.24
CA ALA A 229 -41.36 31.71 9.40
C ALA A 229 -40.89 30.83 8.23
N GLU A 230 -41.15 31.25 6.99
CA GLU A 230 -40.77 30.49 5.78
C GLU A 230 -39.25 30.37 5.60
N SER A 231 -38.51 31.43 5.94
CA SER A 231 -37.05 31.48 5.92
C SER A 231 -36.46 30.58 7.01
N MET A 232 -37.02 30.64 8.23
CA MET A 232 -36.58 29.84 9.37
C MET A 232 -36.85 28.36 9.17
N GLU A 233 -38.00 27.99 8.59
CA GLU A 233 -38.34 26.61 8.25
C GLU A 233 -37.35 26.05 7.22
N ALA A 234 -37.04 26.80 6.17
CA ALA A 234 -36.05 26.39 5.17
C ALA A 234 -34.66 26.21 5.81
N TYR A 235 -34.25 27.13 6.68
CA TYR A 235 -32.97 27.04 7.41
C TYR A 235 -32.93 25.80 8.31
N GLN A 236 -34.00 25.51 9.08
CA GLN A 236 -34.09 24.31 9.92
C GLN A 236 -34.04 23.03 9.08
N SER A 237 -34.65 23.03 7.89
CA SER A 237 -34.58 21.89 6.97
C SER A 237 -33.18 21.66 6.37
N GLY A 238 -32.23 22.59 6.58
CA GLY A 238 -30.88 22.54 6.05
C GLY A 238 -30.69 23.21 4.68
N ASP A 239 -31.73 23.82 4.11
CA ASP A 239 -31.67 24.54 2.83
C ASP A 239 -31.40 26.04 3.07
N LEU A 240 -30.11 26.38 3.17
CA LEU A 240 -29.65 27.74 3.45
C LEU A 240 -29.94 28.71 2.30
N LEU A 241 -29.89 28.21 1.05
CA LEU A 241 -30.15 29.03 -0.13
C LEU A 241 -31.63 29.42 -0.20
N GLN A 242 -32.52 28.44 0.01
CA GLN A 242 -33.95 28.71 0.10
C GLN A 242 -34.32 29.56 1.32
N ALA A 243 -33.60 29.42 2.43
CA ALA A 243 -33.78 30.30 3.59
C ALA A 243 -33.46 31.76 3.23
N LEU A 244 -32.33 32.02 2.57
CA LEU A 244 -31.98 33.36 2.12
C LEU A 244 -32.97 33.90 1.07
N GLU A 245 -33.45 33.04 0.16
CA GLU A 245 -34.45 33.43 -0.85
C GLU A 245 -35.80 33.81 -0.23
N ARG A 246 -36.23 33.09 0.81
CA ARG A 246 -37.49 33.34 1.54
C ARG A 246 -37.38 34.46 2.58
N TYR A 247 -36.18 35.00 2.80
CA TYR A 247 -36.01 36.17 3.64
C TYR A 247 -36.71 37.39 2.97
N PRO A 248 -37.58 38.14 3.67
CA PRO A 248 -38.42 39.16 3.03
C PRO A 248 -37.63 40.21 2.23
N ALA A 249 -37.91 40.30 0.93
CA ALA A 249 -37.18 41.20 0.04
C ALA A 249 -37.31 42.68 0.45
N GLY A 250 -36.19 43.40 0.53
CA GLY A 250 -36.15 44.83 0.89
C GLY A 250 -36.36 45.11 2.38
N ARG A 251 -36.50 44.09 3.23
CA ARG A 251 -36.56 44.22 4.69
C ARG A 251 -35.15 44.50 5.23
N SER A 252 -34.99 45.60 5.95
CA SER A 252 -33.81 45.82 6.80
C SER A 252 -34.04 45.13 8.15
N ALA A 253 -33.06 44.37 8.64
CA ALA A 253 -33.13 43.70 9.94
C ALA A 253 -33.50 44.70 11.05
N VAL A 254 -34.58 44.41 11.77
CA VAL A 254 -35.25 45.37 12.66
C VAL A 254 -34.73 45.26 14.10
N SER A 255 -34.14 44.12 14.46
CA SER A 255 -33.50 43.86 15.76
C SER A 255 -32.12 43.24 15.61
N ASP A 256 -31.33 43.28 16.69
CA ASP A 256 -30.01 42.65 16.73
C ASP A 256 -30.07 41.12 16.56
N ALA A 257 -31.12 40.47 17.05
CA ALA A 257 -31.35 39.04 16.84
C ALA A 257 -31.61 38.72 15.35
N GLU A 258 -32.39 39.57 14.67
CA GLU A 258 -32.61 39.44 13.23
C GLU A 258 -31.33 39.71 12.43
N ARG A 259 -30.48 40.67 12.86
CA ARG A 259 -29.18 40.93 12.22
C ARG A 259 -28.24 39.73 12.29
N VAL A 260 -28.18 39.03 13.43
CA VAL A 260 -27.39 37.80 13.57
C VAL A 260 -27.90 36.70 12.63
N TYR A 261 -29.23 36.52 12.56
CA TYR A 261 -29.82 35.54 11.64
C TYR A 261 -29.54 35.88 10.17
N PHE A 262 -29.74 37.14 9.78
CA PHE A 262 -29.48 37.60 8.42
C PHE A 262 -27.99 37.47 8.05
N ALA A 263 -27.08 37.76 8.97
CA ALA A 263 -25.65 37.54 8.78
C ALA A 263 -25.34 36.05 8.50
N ALA A 264 -25.96 35.11 9.22
CA ALA A 264 -25.80 33.69 8.95
C ALA A 264 -26.30 33.29 7.55
N LEU A 265 -27.42 33.85 7.07
CA LEU A 265 -27.92 33.61 5.72
C LEU A 265 -26.97 34.17 4.65
N LEU A 266 -26.42 35.36 4.86
CA LEU A 266 -25.47 36.00 3.94
C LEU A 266 -24.16 35.21 3.82
N LEU A 267 -23.69 34.59 4.91
CA LEU A 267 -22.52 33.71 4.87
C LEU A 267 -22.74 32.49 3.95
N SER A 268 -23.97 31.96 3.84
CA SER A 268 -24.24 30.79 2.98
C SER A 268 -23.97 31.04 1.49
N VAL A 269 -23.94 32.31 1.05
CA VAL A 269 -23.61 32.74 -0.32
C VAL A 269 -22.29 33.53 -0.40
N GLY A 270 -21.43 33.41 0.62
CA GLY A 270 -20.09 34.02 0.64
C GLY A 270 -20.06 35.54 0.79
N LYS A 271 -21.16 36.18 1.21
CA LYS A 271 -21.25 37.64 1.44
C LYS A 271 -20.66 38.07 2.78
N VAL A 272 -19.39 37.74 2.99
CA VAL A 272 -18.68 37.95 4.27
C VAL A 272 -18.67 39.42 4.71
N ASN A 273 -18.46 40.36 3.79
CA ASN A 273 -18.40 41.78 4.14
C ASN A 273 -19.75 42.34 4.63
N GLU A 274 -20.86 41.95 3.98
CA GLU A 274 -22.21 42.33 4.40
C GLU A 274 -22.58 41.64 5.73
N ALA A 275 -22.20 40.37 5.90
CA ALA A 275 -22.37 39.65 7.16
C ALA A 275 -21.61 40.34 8.30
N GLU A 276 -20.32 40.67 8.14
CA GLU A 276 -19.52 41.36 9.17
C GLU A 276 -20.08 42.75 9.52
N THR A 277 -20.64 43.46 8.54
CA THR A 277 -21.31 44.75 8.80
C THR A 277 -22.49 44.56 9.75
N ASN A 278 -23.32 43.52 9.52
CA ASN A 278 -24.42 43.18 10.42
C ASN A 278 -23.92 42.73 11.80
N LEU A 279 -22.90 41.86 11.85
CA LEU A 279 -22.34 41.35 13.11
C LEU A 279 -21.70 42.45 13.97
N THR A 280 -21.07 43.43 13.34
CA THR A 280 -20.45 44.58 14.03
C THR A 280 -21.50 45.50 14.65
N SER A 281 -22.66 45.64 14.00
CA SER A 281 -23.76 46.45 14.53
C SER A 281 -24.46 45.85 15.76
N VAL A 282 -24.16 44.59 16.11
CA VAL A 282 -24.68 43.88 17.31
C VAL A 282 -23.80 44.14 18.55
N ALA A 283 -22.69 44.87 18.42
CA ALA A 283 -21.81 45.19 19.54
C ALA A 283 -22.54 46.02 20.62
N GLY A 284 -22.46 45.59 21.89
CA GLY A 284 -23.15 46.22 23.02
C GLY A 284 -24.60 45.73 23.23
N ALA A 285 -25.04 44.70 22.50
CA ALA A 285 -26.33 44.04 22.71
C ALA A 285 -26.31 43.12 23.96
N SER A 286 -27.29 42.24 24.10
CA SER A 286 -27.27 41.22 25.17
C SER A 286 -26.08 40.27 25.03
N GLU A 287 -25.50 39.80 26.14
CA GLU A 287 -24.38 38.84 26.15
C GLU A 287 -24.64 37.64 25.23
N ARG A 288 -25.88 37.13 25.21
CA ARG A 288 -26.28 36.02 24.35
C ARG A 288 -26.10 36.32 22.87
N LEU A 289 -26.47 37.52 22.41
CA LEU A 289 -26.35 37.93 21.01
C LEU A 289 -24.89 38.22 20.63
N GLU A 290 -24.10 38.78 21.55
CA GLU A 290 -22.66 38.95 21.35
C GLU A 290 -21.94 37.61 21.17
N ARG A 291 -22.30 36.60 21.98
CA ARG A 291 -21.80 35.23 21.85
C ARG A 291 -22.15 34.59 20.50
N LEU A 292 -23.41 34.71 20.05
CA LEU A 292 -23.83 34.19 18.75
C LEU A 292 -23.15 34.92 17.57
N SER A 293 -22.97 36.24 17.67
CA SER A 293 -22.19 37.03 16.71
C SER A 293 -20.73 36.57 16.66
N GLY A 294 -20.12 36.36 17.84
CA GLY A 294 -18.78 35.79 17.98
C GLY A 294 -18.65 34.40 17.34
N ALA A 295 -19.64 33.52 17.51
CA ALA A 295 -19.64 32.19 16.89
C ALA A 295 -19.58 32.26 15.34
N LEU A 296 -20.32 33.17 14.72
CA LEU A 296 -20.28 33.37 13.27
C LEU A 296 -18.93 33.93 12.80
N ARG A 297 -18.28 34.79 13.60
CA ARG A 297 -16.91 35.26 13.31
C ARG A 297 -15.87 34.16 13.44
N VAL A 298 -16.00 33.30 14.45
CA VAL A 298 -15.15 32.10 14.61
C VAL A 298 -15.30 31.18 13.40
N LEU A 299 -16.53 31.01 12.88
CA LEU A 299 -16.75 30.25 11.65
C LEU A 299 -16.04 30.89 10.45
N VAL A 300 -16.16 32.22 10.26
CA VAL A 300 -15.48 32.93 9.18
C VAL A 300 -13.96 32.76 9.30
N ALA A 301 -13.41 32.89 10.51
CA ALA A 301 -12.00 32.66 10.79
C ALA A 301 -11.58 31.21 10.47
N SER A 302 -12.41 30.23 10.82
CA SER A 302 -12.16 28.80 10.52
C SER A 302 -12.05 28.54 9.03
N VAL A 303 -12.99 29.05 8.22
CA VAL A 303 -13.00 28.90 6.76
C VAL A 303 -11.82 29.63 6.12
N LYS A 304 -11.43 30.80 6.66
CA LYS A 304 -10.26 31.57 6.20
C LYS A 304 -8.92 31.06 6.75
N ARG A 305 -8.92 30.02 7.61
CA ARG A 305 -7.76 29.53 8.39
C ARG A 305 -7.02 30.67 9.11
N GLN A 306 -7.77 31.53 9.79
CA GLN A 306 -7.24 32.65 10.57
C GLN A 306 -7.30 32.33 12.06
N GLU A 307 -6.23 32.64 12.79
CA GLU A 307 -6.24 32.55 14.25
C GLU A 307 -7.21 33.58 14.83
N MET A 308 -8.08 33.10 15.72
CA MET A 308 -9.00 33.91 16.49
C MET A 308 -9.10 33.33 17.90
N GLU A 309 -8.82 34.15 18.90
CA GLU A 309 -9.15 33.79 20.29
C GLU A 309 -10.63 34.07 20.53
N PRO A 310 -11.46 33.05 20.85
CA PRO A 310 -12.84 33.29 21.18
C PRO A 310 -12.93 34.11 22.48
N GLN A 311 -13.73 35.16 22.46
CA GLN A 311 -13.91 36.07 23.59
C GLN A 311 -14.50 35.37 24.83
N TYR A 312 -15.24 34.28 24.63
CA TYR A 312 -15.90 33.50 25.68
C TYR A 312 -15.64 32.01 25.50
N GLU A 313 -15.64 31.27 26.61
CA GLU A 313 -15.66 29.81 26.54
C GLU A 313 -17.02 29.33 25.97
N PRO A 314 -17.04 28.42 24.97
CA PRO A 314 -18.28 27.99 24.30
C PRO A 314 -19.29 27.31 25.23
N GLN A 315 -20.51 27.86 25.30
CA GLN A 315 -21.61 27.30 26.11
C GLN A 315 -22.84 26.95 25.29
N LEU A 316 -23.22 27.81 24.35
CA LEU A 316 -24.34 27.62 23.43
C LEU A 316 -23.99 26.56 22.37
N ALA A 317 -24.99 25.87 21.84
CA ALA A 317 -24.80 24.90 20.76
C ALA A 317 -24.18 25.57 19.53
N SER A 318 -24.58 26.81 19.21
CA SER A 318 -23.98 27.57 18.10
C SER A 318 -22.49 27.87 18.30
N GLU A 319 -22.10 28.26 19.53
CA GLU A 319 -20.69 28.49 19.89
C GLU A 319 -19.90 27.18 19.82
N LEU A 320 -20.46 26.09 20.32
CA LEU A 320 -19.82 24.77 20.33
C LEU A 320 -19.61 24.23 18.91
N LEU A 321 -20.54 24.47 17.99
CA LEU A 321 -20.39 24.10 16.59
C LEU A 321 -19.31 24.92 15.88
N ALA A 322 -19.34 26.25 16.04
CA ALA A 322 -18.31 27.11 15.49
C ALA A 322 -16.91 26.75 16.04
N ALA A 323 -16.81 26.49 17.35
CA ALA A 323 -15.59 26.02 17.99
C ALA A 323 -15.15 24.64 17.48
N SER A 324 -16.09 23.73 17.16
CA SER A 324 -15.76 22.44 16.55
C SER A 324 -15.13 22.58 15.16
N TYR A 325 -15.61 23.51 14.33
CA TYR A 325 -14.96 23.84 13.05
C TYR A 325 -13.61 24.52 13.26
N TYR A 326 -13.51 25.43 14.22
CA TYR A 326 -12.29 26.14 14.53
C TYR A 326 -11.19 25.20 15.03
N GLU A 327 -11.49 24.31 15.98
CA GLU A 327 -10.52 23.33 16.48
C GLU A 327 -10.01 22.41 15.37
N GLN A 328 -10.88 22.01 14.43
CA GLN A 328 -10.44 21.26 13.26
C GLN A 328 -9.48 22.08 12.39
N SER A 329 -9.80 23.36 12.14
CA SER A 329 -8.98 24.25 11.30
C SER A 329 -7.58 24.52 11.86
N ARG A 330 -7.37 24.35 13.18
CA ARG A 330 -6.08 24.52 13.84
C ARG A 330 -5.07 23.41 13.55
N ALA A 331 -5.52 22.24 13.05
CA ALA A 331 -4.65 21.16 12.61
C ALA A 331 -3.64 20.62 13.65
N LEU A 332 -3.93 20.70 14.95
CA LEU A 332 -3.01 20.21 15.98
C LEU A 332 -3.04 18.67 16.06
N PRO A 333 -1.91 17.98 15.86
CA PRO A 333 -1.82 16.52 15.91
C PRO A 333 -2.33 15.97 17.23
N ASN A 334 -3.11 14.88 17.17
CA ASN A 334 -3.68 14.18 18.33
C ASN A 334 -4.59 15.01 19.27
N VAL A 335 -4.84 16.28 18.97
CA VAL A 335 -5.60 17.20 19.82
C VAL A 335 -6.83 17.75 19.11
N SER A 336 -6.66 18.33 17.91
CA SER A 336 -7.72 19.07 17.21
C SER A 336 -8.95 18.22 16.90
N LEU A 337 -8.78 17.05 16.27
CA LEU A 337 -9.92 16.23 15.83
C LEU A 337 -10.71 15.59 17.01
N PRO A 338 -10.06 15.04 18.05
CA PRO A 338 -10.76 14.62 19.27
C PRO A 338 -11.48 15.77 19.97
N ALA A 339 -10.87 16.96 20.06
CA ALA A 339 -11.49 18.13 20.67
C ALA A 339 -12.72 18.60 19.87
N ALA A 340 -12.60 18.66 18.55
CA ALA A 340 -13.69 19.01 17.64
C ALA A 340 -14.89 18.06 17.80
N LEU A 341 -14.67 16.74 17.89
CA LEU A 341 -15.74 15.75 18.10
C LEU A 341 -16.38 15.90 19.48
N LYS A 342 -15.59 16.17 20.51
CA LYS A 342 -16.09 16.42 21.87
C LYS A 342 -17.02 17.65 21.89
N LEU A 343 -16.62 18.74 21.23
CA LEU A 343 -17.43 19.96 21.12
C LEU A 343 -18.74 19.71 20.36
N ALA A 344 -18.68 19.01 19.21
CA ALA A 344 -19.87 18.68 18.43
C ALA A 344 -20.86 17.80 19.22
N ARG A 345 -20.38 16.80 19.96
CA ARG A 345 -21.22 15.98 20.85
C ARG A 345 -21.86 16.79 21.98
N LYS A 346 -21.12 17.76 22.54
CA LYS A 346 -21.66 18.68 23.55
C LYS A 346 -22.76 19.58 22.95
N ALA A 347 -22.60 20.04 21.71
CA ALA A 347 -23.62 20.81 21.00
C ALA A 347 -24.93 20.01 20.85
N VAL A 348 -24.84 18.74 20.41
CA VAL A 348 -25.99 17.82 20.33
C VAL A 348 -26.63 17.56 21.70
N THR A 349 -25.82 17.48 22.76
CA THR A 349 -26.34 17.31 24.13
C THR A 349 -27.15 18.53 24.58
N ASN A 350 -26.68 19.73 24.24
CA ASN A 350 -27.37 20.98 24.57
C ASN A 350 -28.65 21.19 23.75
N VAL A 351 -28.62 20.84 22.47
CA VAL A 351 -29.77 20.95 21.56
C VAL A 351 -29.92 19.66 20.74
N PRO A 352 -30.63 18.65 21.26
CA PRO A 352 -30.78 17.34 20.59
C PRO A 352 -31.54 17.38 19.25
N GLN A 353 -32.25 18.48 18.99
CA GLN A 353 -33.00 18.72 17.74
C GLN A 353 -32.19 19.50 16.68
N SER A 354 -30.89 19.75 16.93
CA SER A 354 -30.02 20.40 15.95
C SER A 354 -29.58 19.43 14.85
N GLY A 355 -30.15 19.58 13.65
CA GLY A 355 -29.74 18.81 12.48
C GLY A 355 -28.28 19.09 12.07
N PHE A 356 -27.83 20.34 12.21
CA PHE A 356 -26.44 20.74 11.91
C PHE A 356 -25.43 20.13 12.88
N ALA A 357 -25.74 20.06 14.17
CA ALA A 357 -24.86 19.44 15.14
C ALA A 357 -24.73 17.92 14.94
N TRP A 358 -25.84 17.24 14.63
CA TRP A 358 -25.80 15.82 14.25
C TRP A 358 -24.99 15.58 12.97
N ALA A 359 -25.13 16.45 11.95
CA ALA A 359 -24.33 16.37 10.73
C ALA A 359 -22.83 16.51 11.03
N ARG A 360 -22.47 17.45 11.92
CA ARG A 360 -21.07 17.65 12.35
C ARG A 360 -20.52 16.45 13.13
N VAL A 361 -21.32 15.84 14.01
CA VAL A 361 -20.94 14.59 14.69
C VAL A 361 -20.70 13.47 13.67
N ALA A 362 -21.59 13.33 12.70
CA ALA A 362 -21.45 12.31 11.66
C ALA A 362 -20.16 12.47 10.84
N GLU A 363 -19.85 13.70 10.41
CA GLU A 363 -18.63 14.03 9.66
C GLU A 363 -17.36 13.68 10.46
N LEU A 364 -17.36 14.03 11.76
CA LEU A 364 -16.22 13.76 12.62
C LEU A 364 -16.10 12.26 12.92
N GLU A 365 -17.18 11.53 13.21
CA GLU A 365 -17.11 10.06 13.36
C GLU A 365 -16.63 9.36 12.09
N PHE A 366 -16.99 9.87 10.91
CA PHE A 366 -16.45 9.40 9.64
C PHE A 366 -14.94 9.66 9.52
N SER A 367 -14.46 10.81 10.00
CA SER A 367 -13.03 11.16 10.09
C SER A 367 -12.25 10.26 11.07
N PHE A 368 -12.94 9.61 12.01
CA PHE A 368 -12.38 8.55 12.87
C PHE A 368 -12.48 7.14 12.26
N GLY A 369 -13.04 6.99 11.05
CA GLY A 369 -13.29 5.70 10.40
C GLY A 369 -14.47 4.91 10.99
N ARG A 370 -15.23 5.49 11.92
CA ARG A 370 -16.31 4.82 12.66
C ARG A 370 -17.62 4.89 11.89
N ARG A 371 -17.67 4.16 10.77
CA ARG A 371 -18.76 4.22 9.78
C ARG A 371 -20.15 4.03 10.37
N GLY A 372 -20.33 3.08 11.30
CA GLY A 372 -21.63 2.83 11.95
C GLY A 372 -22.12 4.03 12.78
N ARG A 373 -21.27 4.57 13.65
CA ARG A 373 -21.60 5.78 14.43
C ARG A 373 -21.81 7.02 13.56
N ALA A 374 -21.04 7.13 12.47
CA ALA A 374 -21.23 8.19 11.50
C ALA A 374 -22.61 8.09 10.83
N GLU A 375 -23.04 6.87 10.46
CA GLU A 375 -24.36 6.64 9.87
C GLU A 375 -25.50 6.94 10.86
N GLU A 376 -25.44 6.44 12.10
CA GLU A 376 -26.46 6.73 13.12
C GLU A 376 -26.65 8.24 13.33
N ALA A 377 -25.54 8.98 13.48
CA ALA A 377 -25.58 10.43 13.62
C ALA A 377 -26.09 11.11 12.34
N LEU A 378 -25.75 10.58 11.16
CA LEU A 378 -26.15 11.14 9.87
C LEU A 378 -27.64 10.92 9.59
N GLU A 379 -28.19 9.76 9.94
CA GLU A 379 -29.62 9.49 9.84
C GLU A 379 -30.38 10.49 10.68
N ARG A 380 -29.95 10.72 11.93
CA ARG A 380 -30.56 11.73 12.79
C ARG A 380 -30.42 13.14 12.22
N ALA A 381 -29.28 13.47 11.63
CA ALA A 381 -29.06 14.75 10.97
C ALA A 381 -30.04 14.97 9.80
N LEU A 382 -30.23 13.96 8.95
CA LEU A 382 -31.11 14.02 7.78
C LEU A 382 -32.60 13.92 8.12
N GLU A 383 -32.97 13.35 9.27
CA GLU A 383 -34.33 13.44 9.81
C GLU A 383 -34.69 14.88 10.20
N LEU A 384 -33.73 15.60 10.80
CA LEU A 384 -33.93 16.95 11.32
C LEU A 384 -33.71 18.04 10.26
N ALA A 385 -32.75 17.82 9.37
CA ALA A 385 -32.36 18.73 8.29
C ALA A 385 -32.24 17.96 6.95
N PRO A 386 -33.37 17.54 6.36
CA PRO A 386 -33.42 16.64 5.19
C PRO A 386 -32.79 17.22 3.92
N ARG A 387 -32.60 18.54 3.84
CA ARG A 387 -31.98 19.25 2.71
C ARG A 387 -30.58 19.78 3.03
N ASN A 388 -29.97 19.38 4.14
CA ASN A 388 -28.57 19.73 4.43
C ASN A 388 -27.63 19.11 3.38
N ALA A 389 -27.03 19.95 2.53
CA ALA A 389 -26.19 19.51 1.42
C ALA A 389 -24.94 18.72 1.87
N GLN A 390 -24.28 19.14 2.97
CA GLN A 390 -23.12 18.42 3.52
C GLN A 390 -23.51 17.04 4.05
N ALA A 391 -24.63 16.92 4.75
CA ALA A 391 -25.14 15.65 5.25
C ALA A 391 -25.48 14.70 4.07
N LEU A 392 -26.15 15.21 3.03
CA LEU A 392 -26.43 14.45 1.82
C LEU A 392 -25.15 13.99 1.11
N ALA A 393 -24.14 14.85 1.02
CA ALA A 393 -22.84 14.49 0.45
C ALA A 393 -22.12 13.43 1.30
N LEU A 394 -22.15 13.55 2.64
CA LEU A 394 -21.58 12.57 3.55
C LEU A 394 -22.25 11.19 3.40
N LYS A 395 -23.56 11.16 3.12
CA LYS A 395 -24.26 9.91 2.79
C LYS A 395 -23.74 9.27 1.51
N GLY A 396 -23.44 10.09 0.51
CA GLY A 396 -22.75 9.66 -0.71
C GLY A 396 -21.36 9.08 -0.42
N TYR A 397 -20.57 9.73 0.42
CA TYR A 397 -19.25 9.22 0.83
C TYR A 397 -19.32 7.90 1.62
N LEU A 398 -20.30 7.74 2.51
CA LEU A 398 -20.54 6.48 3.22
C LEU A 398 -20.95 5.36 2.25
N ALA A 399 -21.82 5.64 1.27
CA ALA A 399 -22.18 4.69 0.22
C ALA A 399 -20.95 4.29 -0.64
N ALA A 400 -20.10 5.25 -1.01
CA ALA A 400 -18.87 5.00 -1.75
C ALA A 400 -17.88 4.15 -0.93
N ALA A 401 -17.72 4.43 0.37
CA ALA A 401 -16.88 3.67 1.29
C ALA A 401 -17.36 2.21 1.46
N ARG A 402 -18.66 1.95 1.29
CA ARG A 402 -19.25 0.59 1.27
C ARG A 402 -19.15 -0.12 -0.08
N GLY A 403 -18.50 0.50 -1.06
CA GLY A 403 -18.38 -0.06 -2.41
C GLY A 403 -19.65 0.03 -3.23
N ARG A 404 -20.54 1.00 -2.95
CA ARG A 404 -21.77 1.24 -3.71
C ARG A 404 -21.70 2.57 -4.48
N PRO A 405 -20.87 2.67 -5.54
CA PRO A 405 -20.64 3.94 -6.23
C PRO A 405 -21.89 4.46 -6.96
N GLY A 406 -22.78 3.58 -7.43
CA GLY A 406 -24.05 4.00 -8.03
C GLY A 406 -24.97 4.71 -7.04
N GLU A 407 -25.16 4.12 -5.85
CA GLU A 407 -25.91 4.75 -4.75
C GLU A 407 -25.24 6.07 -4.32
N ALA A 408 -23.91 6.11 -4.28
CA ALA A 408 -23.16 7.31 -3.95
C ALA A 408 -23.45 8.46 -4.92
N VAL A 409 -23.47 8.21 -6.23
CA VAL A 409 -23.79 9.22 -7.25
C VAL A 409 -25.19 9.81 -7.05
N GLU A 410 -26.19 8.99 -6.72
CA GLU A 410 -27.55 9.49 -6.44
C GLU A 410 -27.58 10.44 -5.23
N TRP A 411 -26.86 10.10 -4.15
CA TRP A 411 -26.74 10.97 -2.98
C TRP A 411 -25.98 12.27 -3.28
N PHE A 412 -24.91 12.21 -4.07
CA PHE A 412 -24.22 13.42 -4.53
C PHE A 412 -25.10 14.29 -5.43
N ASN A 413 -25.91 13.70 -6.30
CA ASN A 413 -26.90 14.46 -7.09
C ASN A 413 -27.93 15.16 -6.20
N ARG A 414 -28.40 14.50 -5.13
CA ARG A 414 -29.28 15.13 -4.14
C ARG A 414 -28.59 16.28 -3.39
N ALA A 415 -27.32 16.10 -3.01
CA ALA A 415 -26.52 17.16 -2.38
C ALA A 415 -26.38 18.36 -3.33
N LEU A 416 -26.08 18.12 -4.61
CA LEU A 416 -26.00 19.16 -5.65
C LEU A 416 -27.36 19.80 -5.96
N GLY A 417 -28.47 19.10 -5.73
CA GLY A 417 -29.81 19.69 -5.79
C GLY A 417 -30.15 20.58 -4.60
N ALA A 418 -29.46 20.42 -3.46
CA ALA A 418 -29.59 21.30 -2.29
C ALA A 418 -28.61 22.48 -2.35
N ASP A 419 -27.36 22.22 -2.74
CA ASP A 419 -26.33 23.23 -3.00
C ASP A 419 -25.47 22.77 -4.19
N SER A 420 -25.77 23.35 -5.35
CA SER A 420 -25.14 23.00 -6.63
C SER A 420 -23.67 23.39 -6.74
N ALA A 421 -23.13 24.17 -5.81
CA ALA A 421 -21.72 24.55 -5.80
C ALA A 421 -20.97 24.10 -4.53
N LEU A 422 -21.51 23.09 -3.85
CA LEU A 422 -20.77 22.31 -2.86
C LEU A 422 -19.67 21.47 -3.55
N GLY A 423 -18.41 21.91 -3.49
CA GLY A 423 -17.29 21.24 -4.15
C GLY A 423 -17.07 19.80 -3.69
N ASN A 424 -17.38 19.49 -2.42
CA ASN A 424 -17.32 18.13 -1.89
C ASN A 424 -18.30 17.17 -2.59
N ALA A 425 -19.45 17.64 -3.06
CA ALA A 425 -20.40 16.79 -3.77
C ALA A 425 -19.93 16.49 -5.21
N TRP A 426 -19.36 17.49 -5.89
CA TRP A 426 -18.72 17.32 -7.20
C TRP A 426 -17.52 16.36 -7.12
N LEU A 427 -16.65 16.53 -6.12
CA LEU A 427 -15.53 15.62 -5.83
C LEU A 427 -16.02 14.18 -5.66
N GLY A 428 -16.98 13.97 -4.75
CA GLY A 428 -17.49 12.64 -4.45
C GLY A 428 -18.16 11.96 -5.64
N ARG A 429 -18.92 12.72 -6.44
CA ARG A 429 -19.53 12.23 -7.68
C ARG A 429 -18.49 11.88 -8.72
N GLY A 430 -17.48 12.74 -8.91
CA GLY A 430 -16.40 12.52 -9.87
C GLY A 430 -15.58 11.25 -9.55
N LEU A 431 -15.25 11.04 -8.28
CA LEU A 431 -14.59 9.83 -7.80
C LEU A 431 -15.47 8.58 -8.02
N SER A 432 -16.76 8.66 -7.70
CA SER A 432 -17.70 7.55 -7.87
C SER A 432 -17.93 7.18 -9.34
N ARG A 433 -18.06 8.16 -10.23
CA ARG A 433 -18.16 7.95 -11.70
C ARG A 433 -16.90 7.32 -12.26
N THR A 434 -15.72 7.79 -11.85
CA THR A 434 -14.44 7.20 -12.26
C THR A 434 -14.34 5.73 -11.86
N ARG A 435 -14.81 5.39 -10.65
CA ARG A 435 -14.85 4.00 -10.16
C ARG A 435 -15.82 3.11 -10.94
N MET A 436 -16.93 3.68 -11.43
CA MET A 436 -17.87 2.99 -12.34
C MET A 436 -17.37 2.90 -13.79
N GLY A 437 -16.21 3.48 -14.11
CA GLY A 437 -15.60 3.44 -15.44
C GLY A 437 -15.82 4.70 -16.29
N ASP A 438 -16.64 5.65 -15.85
CA ASP A 438 -16.85 6.95 -16.51
C ASP A 438 -15.75 7.94 -16.10
N VAL A 439 -14.55 7.76 -16.68
CA VAL A 439 -13.35 8.56 -16.39
C VAL A 439 -13.50 9.99 -16.87
N ALA A 440 -14.05 10.17 -18.07
CA ALA A 440 -14.22 11.47 -18.68
C ALA A 440 -15.20 12.31 -17.87
N GLY A 441 -16.38 11.77 -17.55
CA GLY A 441 -17.36 12.42 -16.70
C GLY A 441 -16.87 12.64 -15.27
N GLY A 442 -16.08 11.70 -14.74
CA GLY A 442 -15.43 11.86 -13.43
C GLY A 442 -14.44 13.03 -13.40
N ARG A 443 -13.61 13.17 -14.44
CA ARG A 443 -12.68 14.31 -14.60
C ARG A 443 -13.43 15.62 -14.81
N GLU A 444 -14.51 15.63 -15.58
CA GLU A 444 -15.37 16.81 -15.75
C GLU A 444 -15.93 17.30 -14.40
N ASP A 445 -16.43 16.39 -13.56
CA ASP A 445 -16.93 16.76 -12.23
C ASP A 445 -15.81 17.30 -11.32
N LEU A 446 -14.59 16.75 -11.39
CA LEU A 446 -13.43 17.25 -10.64
C LEU A 446 -12.96 18.62 -11.12
N LEU A 447 -13.05 18.89 -12.43
CA LEU A 447 -12.79 20.22 -12.99
C LEU A 447 -13.80 21.25 -12.44
N VAL A 448 -15.09 20.90 -12.39
CA VAL A 448 -16.12 21.76 -11.79
C VAL A 448 -15.81 22.02 -10.32
N ALA A 449 -15.46 20.99 -9.55
CA ALA A 449 -15.09 21.14 -8.15
C ALA A 449 -13.92 22.13 -7.97
N ALA A 450 -12.83 21.95 -8.72
CA ALA A 450 -11.65 22.81 -8.67
C ALA A 450 -11.94 24.25 -9.18
N ALA A 451 -12.86 24.44 -10.12
CA ALA A 451 -13.25 25.76 -10.60
C ALA A 451 -14.11 26.53 -9.60
N LEU A 452 -14.98 25.83 -8.86
CA LEU A 452 -15.86 26.43 -7.85
C LEU A 452 -15.11 26.78 -6.55
N GLU A 453 -14.14 25.95 -6.14
CA GLU A 453 -13.31 26.18 -4.95
C GLU A 453 -11.80 26.16 -5.30
N PRO A 454 -11.31 27.13 -6.09
CA PRO A 454 -9.98 27.11 -6.70
C PRO A 454 -8.78 27.16 -5.74
N GLN A 455 -9.00 27.60 -4.50
CA GLN A 455 -7.98 27.72 -3.45
C GLN A 455 -7.94 26.51 -2.50
N ARG A 456 -8.65 25.42 -2.80
CA ARG A 456 -8.57 24.17 -2.03
C ARG A 456 -7.59 23.19 -2.65
N ALA A 457 -6.45 22.98 -1.98
CA ALA A 457 -5.42 22.03 -2.39
C ALA A 457 -5.99 20.60 -2.61
N GLU A 458 -6.92 20.16 -1.76
CA GLU A 458 -7.55 18.85 -1.87
C GLU A 458 -8.17 18.59 -3.26
N LEU A 459 -8.91 19.57 -3.80
CA LEU A 459 -9.57 19.43 -5.10
C LEU A 459 -8.55 19.39 -6.25
N ARG A 460 -7.46 20.13 -6.12
CA ARG A 460 -6.31 20.11 -7.04
C ARG A 460 -5.61 18.76 -7.04
N ASN A 461 -5.40 18.15 -5.88
CA ASN A 461 -4.80 16.83 -5.75
C ASN A 461 -5.58 15.78 -6.55
N TYR A 462 -6.90 15.75 -6.38
CA TYR A 462 -7.76 14.80 -7.08
C TYR A 462 -7.88 15.09 -8.57
N LEU A 463 -7.87 16.37 -8.98
CA LEU A 463 -7.81 16.74 -10.39
C LEU A 463 -6.49 16.29 -11.05
N GLY A 464 -5.35 16.53 -10.39
CA GLY A 464 -4.05 16.05 -10.85
C GLY A 464 -4.01 14.53 -11.02
N LYS A 465 -4.56 13.80 -10.04
CA LYS A 465 -4.70 12.34 -10.13
C LYS A 465 -5.64 11.89 -11.27
N ALA A 466 -6.72 12.62 -11.53
CA ALA A 466 -7.62 12.31 -12.63
C ALA A 466 -6.95 12.52 -14.00
N TYR A 467 -6.11 13.55 -14.15
CA TYR A 467 -5.26 13.72 -15.32
C TYR A 467 -4.27 12.55 -15.47
N ALA A 468 -3.57 12.16 -14.40
CA ALA A 468 -2.66 11.02 -14.41
C ALA A 468 -3.36 9.72 -14.84
N SER A 469 -4.54 9.46 -14.27
CA SER A 469 -5.38 8.30 -14.62
C SER A 469 -5.83 8.31 -16.09
N GLY A 470 -6.01 9.51 -16.65
CA GLY A 470 -6.28 9.73 -18.07
C GLY A 470 -5.05 9.62 -18.98
N GLY A 471 -3.84 9.53 -18.43
CA GLY A 471 -2.57 9.49 -19.16
C GLY A 471 -1.89 10.83 -19.38
N ASP A 472 -2.43 11.91 -18.83
CA ASP A 472 -1.93 13.26 -19.04
C ASP A 472 -1.03 13.69 -17.88
N LEU A 473 0.22 13.21 -17.92
CA LEU A 473 1.15 13.37 -16.79
C LEU A 473 1.62 14.81 -16.63
N GLU A 474 1.71 15.58 -17.72
CA GLU A 474 2.13 16.99 -17.68
C GLU A 474 1.11 17.83 -16.90
N ARG A 475 -0.19 17.71 -17.24
CA ARG A 475 -1.26 18.41 -16.50
C ARG A 475 -1.42 17.87 -15.09
N ALA A 476 -1.22 16.58 -14.89
CA ALA A 476 -1.23 15.99 -13.56
C ALA A 476 -0.19 16.66 -12.65
N MET A 477 1.06 16.74 -13.10
CA MET A 477 2.14 17.41 -12.36
C MET A 477 1.86 18.89 -12.16
N GLY A 478 1.30 19.59 -13.15
CA GLY A 478 0.90 21.00 -13.03
C GLY A 478 -0.08 21.26 -11.89
N GLU A 479 -1.16 20.46 -11.79
CA GLU A 479 -2.13 20.58 -10.70
C GLU A 479 -1.55 20.20 -9.33
N LEU A 480 -0.70 19.17 -9.28
CA LEU A 480 -0.04 18.76 -8.04
C LEU A 480 0.93 19.85 -7.53
N GLU A 481 1.65 20.54 -8.42
CA GLU A 481 2.48 21.68 -8.05
C GLU A 481 1.67 22.89 -7.57
N ILE A 482 0.48 23.13 -8.14
CA ILE A 482 -0.46 24.14 -7.60
C ILE A 482 -0.90 23.72 -6.19
N ALA A 483 -1.25 22.46 -5.99
CA ALA A 483 -1.68 21.97 -4.68
C ALA A 483 -0.60 22.10 -3.60
N LYS A 484 0.67 21.75 -3.92
CA LYS A 484 1.83 21.96 -3.02
C LYS A 484 2.03 23.42 -2.64
N ARG A 485 1.69 24.37 -3.53
CA ARG A 485 1.75 25.82 -3.23
C ARG A 485 0.59 26.28 -2.36
N LEU A 486 -0.61 25.76 -2.59
CA LEU A 486 -1.83 26.13 -1.85
C LEU A 486 -1.79 25.61 -0.40
N ASP A 487 -1.28 24.39 -0.19
CA ASP A 487 -1.11 23.79 1.12
C ASP A 487 0.24 23.06 1.21
N PRO A 488 1.32 23.75 1.61
CA PRO A 488 2.66 23.16 1.72
C PRO A 488 2.76 22.03 2.74
N ASP A 489 1.81 21.95 3.67
CA ASP A 489 1.77 20.96 4.74
C ASP A 489 0.92 19.73 4.37
N ASP A 490 0.22 19.73 3.23
CA ASP A 490 -0.54 18.56 2.77
C ASP A 490 0.39 17.47 2.18
N PRO A 491 0.41 16.24 2.74
CA PRO A 491 1.19 15.14 2.19
C PRO A 491 0.61 14.55 0.89
N THR A 492 -0.66 14.81 0.58
CA THR A 492 -1.39 14.20 -0.54
C THR A 492 -0.81 14.53 -1.92
N PRO A 493 -0.46 15.79 -2.26
CA PRO A 493 0.14 16.08 -3.56
C PRO A 493 1.49 15.40 -3.74
N TRP A 494 2.29 15.29 -2.68
CA TRP A 494 3.56 14.56 -2.71
C TRP A 494 3.37 13.07 -2.97
N LEU A 495 2.34 12.44 -2.36
CA LEU A 495 1.99 11.05 -2.65
C LEU A 495 1.65 10.87 -4.13
N TYR A 496 0.73 11.66 -4.68
CA TYR A 496 0.33 11.52 -6.09
C TYR A 496 1.46 11.88 -7.06
N SER A 497 2.30 12.86 -6.72
CA SER A 497 3.51 13.21 -7.48
C SER A 497 4.48 12.02 -7.54
N ALA A 498 4.68 11.33 -6.41
CA ALA A 498 5.52 10.13 -6.37
C ALA A 498 4.97 9.00 -7.25
N LEU A 499 3.66 8.75 -7.21
CA LEU A 499 3.03 7.72 -8.06
C LEU A 499 3.17 8.05 -9.55
N VAL A 500 2.93 9.31 -9.94
CA VAL A 500 3.10 9.78 -11.31
C VAL A 500 4.56 9.64 -11.75
N ASN A 501 5.51 10.11 -10.95
CA ASN A 501 6.94 9.97 -11.23
C ASN A 501 7.35 8.48 -11.33
N PHE A 502 6.78 7.61 -10.50
CA PHE A 502 7.04 6.16 -10.57
C PHE A 502 6.51 5.53 -11.86
N GLU A 503 5.30 5.89 -12.30
CA GLU A 503 4.70 5.45 -13.57
C GLU A 503 5.47 5.96 -14.80
N ASP A 504 6.13 7.12 -14.67
CA ASP A 504 6.96 7.78 -15.68
C ASP A 504 8.46 7.40 -15.60
N ASN A 505 8.80 6.35 -14.85
CA ASN A 505 10.17 5.85 -14.65
C ASN A 505 11.17 6.84 -14.00
N ARG A 506 10.66 7.90 -13.36
CA ARG A 506 11.44 8.92 -12.61
C ARG A 506 11.66 8.46 -11.16
N ILE A 507 12.39 7.35 -11.00
CA ILE A 507 12.53 6.60 -9.72
C ILE A 507 13.06 7.47 -8.57
N ASN A 508 14.15 8.22 -8.77
CA ASN A 508 14.76 9.00 -7.69
C ASN A 508 13.87 10.16 -7.20
N GLU A 509 13.11 10.77 -8.11
CA GLU A 509 12.13 11.80 -7.75
C GLU A 509 10.94 11.18 -7.03
N ALA A 510 10.47 10.01 -7.47
CA ALA A 510 9.42 9.26 -6.79
C ALA A 510 9.79 8.89 -5.34
N VAL A 511 11.05 8.48 -5.08
CA VAL A 511 11.55 8.27 -3.71
C VAL A 511 11.42 9.55 -2.89
N ARG A 512 12.00 10.67 -3.36
CA ARG A 512 12.02 11.94 -2.62
C ARG A 512 10.62 12.46 -2.32
N ASP A 513 9.71 12.41 -3.29
CA ASP A 513 8.34 12.85 -3.14
C ASP A 513 7.59 11.99 -2.11
N LEU A 514 7.75 10.67 -2.15
CA LEU A 514 7.04 9.78 -1.23
C LEU A 514 7.61 9.84 0.19
N GLU A 515 8.93 9.98 0.33
CA GLU A 515 9.58 10.29 1.61
C GLU A 515 9.03 11.59 2.20
N ARG A 516 8.90 12.63 1.38
CA ARG A 516 8.33 13.91 1.83
C ARG A 516 6.87 13.77 2.23
N SER A 517 6.08 13.00 1.48
CA SER A 517 4.69 12.67 1.82
C SER A 517 4.59 11.94 3.17
N LYS A 518 5.48 10.97 3.43
CA LYS A 518 5.54 10.24 4.71
C LYS A 518 5.91 11.18 5.86
N GLU A 519 6.90 12.05 5.68
CA GLU A 519 7.30 13.03 6.69
C GLU A 519 6.20 14.02 7.10
N MET A 520 5.22 14.24 6.23
CA MET A 520 4.10 15.16 6.42
C MET A 520 2.81 14.41 6.81
N ASN A 521 2.87 13.11 7.10
CA ASN A 521 1.69 12.29 7.33
C ASN A 521 0.76 12.88 8.40
N ASP A 522 1.32 13.29 9.54
CA ASP A 522 0.55 13.77 10.69
C ASP A 522 -0.11 15.15 10.47
N ASN A 523 0.27 15.88 9.42
CA ASN A 523 -0.36 17.14 9.05
C ASN A 523 -1.82 16.95 8.58
N ARG A 524 -2.24 15.72 8.20
CA ARG A 524 -3.65 15.42 7.87
C ARG A 524 -4.54 15.17 9.07
N SER A 525 -4.05 15.37 10.29
CA SER A 525 -4.84 15.26 11.53
C SER A 525 -6.08 16.16 11.55
N VAL A 526 -6.17 17.14 10.66
CA VAL A 526 -7.38 17.94 10.37
C VAL A 526 -8.57 17.07 9.95
N TYR A 527 -8.36 16.02 9.15
CA TYR A 527 -9.46 15.26 8.52
C TYR A 527 -9.45 13.78 8.88
N ARG A 528 -8.38 13.29 9.53
CA ARG A 528 -8.18 11.86 9.81
C ARG A 528 -7.65 11.67 11.22
N SER A 529 -8.19 10.68 11.93
CA SER A 529 -7.69 10.30 13.25
C SER A 529 -6.29 9.69 13.16
N GLN A 530 -5.54 9.70 14.27
CA GLN A 530 -4.18 9.15 14.31
C GLN A 530 -4.10 7.70 13.82
N LEU A 531 -5.09 6.87 14.15
CA LEU A 531 -5.14 5.49 13.67
C LEU A 531 -5.22 5.41 12.13
N LEU A 532 -6.00 6.29 11.51
CA LEU A 532 -6.08 6.36 10.05
C LEU A 532 -4.80 6.94 9.43
N LEU A 533 -4.09 7.80 10.16
CA LEU A 533 -2.79 8.31 9.75
C LEU A 533 -1.70 7.24 9.85
N ASP A 534 -1.70 6.42 10.90
CA ASP A 534 -0.81 5.26 11.02
C ASP A 534 -1.06 4.26 9.86
N GLN A 535 -2.34 4.05 9.50
CA GLN A 535 -2.71 3.28 8.30
C GLN A 535 -2.17 3.89 7.01
N ASP A 536 -2.34 5.20 6.83
CA ASP A 536 -1.85 5.88 5.64
C ASP A 536 -0.31 5.88 5.59
N GLU A 537 0.39 5.96 6.73
CA GLU A 537 1.85 5.83 6.83
C GLU A 537 2.31 4.43 6.45
N ALA A 538 1.62 3.39 6.93
CA ALA A 538 1.92 2.01 6.58
C ALA A 538 1.78 1.80 5.06
N VAL A 539 0.72 2.33 4.43
CA VAL A 539 0.58 2.31 2.96
C VAL A 539 1.77 3.00 2.29
N ARG A 540 2.09 4.26 2.67
CA ARG A 540 3.21 5.00 2.07
C ARG A 540 4.54 4.30 2.23
N SER A 541 4.80 3.71 3.39
CA SER A 541 6.03 2.98 3.68
C SER A 541 6.13 1.73 2.80
N ALA A 542 5.05 0.99 2.64
CA ALA A 542 5.01 -0.18 1.76
C ALA A 542 5.26 0.20 0.29
N SER A 543 4.64 1.29 -0.16
CA SER A 543 4.88 1.87 -1.49
C SER A 543 6.31 2.33 -1.68
N LEU A 544 6.92 2.93 -0.65
CA LEU A 544 8.29 3.40 -0.68
C LEU A 544 9.30 2.24 -0.73
N ALA A 545 9.03 1.15 0.00
CA ALA A 545 9.81 -0.08 -0.08
C ALA A 545 9.92 -0.59 -1.52
N ARG A 546 8.83 -0.55 -2.29
CA ARG A 546 8.83 -0.89 -3.72
C ARG A 546 9.76 0.00 -4.53
N ILE A 547 9.68 1.32 -4.35
CA ILE A 547 10.47 2.28 -5.12
C ILE A 547 11.96 2.14 -4.77
N TYR A 548 12.30 1.89 -3.50
CA TYR A 548 13.67 1.58 -3.08
C TYR A 548 14.24 0.34 -3.77
N ARG A 549 13.45 -0.72 -3.92
CA ARG A 549 13.87 -1.92 -4.65
C ARG A 549 14.23 -1.60 -6.11
N ASP A 550 13.45 -0.76 -6.78
CA ASP A 550 13.74 -0.31 -8.16
C ASP A 550 14.95 0.62 -8.26
N ALA A 551 15.29 1.30 -7.17
CA ALA A 551 16.53 2.06 -7.02
C ALA A 551 17.76 1.18 -6.69
N GLY A 552 17.59 -0.14 -6.53
CA GLY A 552 18.65 -1.08 -6.15
C GLY A 552 18.91 -1.20 -4.65
N MET A 553 18.10 -0.53 -3.82
CA MET A 553 18.30 -0.39 -2.37
C MET A 553 17.55 -1.47 -1.58
N GLU A 554 17.84 -2.75 -1.83
CA GLU A 554 17.08 -3.91 -1.31
C GLU A 554 17.00 -3.95 0.23
N ASP A 555 18.10 -3.69 0.93
CA ASP A 555 18.15 -3.62 2.39
C ASP A 555 17.31 -2.46 2.97
N VAL A 556 17.28 -1.31 2.29
CA VAL A 556 16.42 -0.19 2.69
C VAL A 556 14.95 -0.55 2.46
N ALA A 557 14.64 -1.20 1.34
CA ALA A 557 13.30 -1.67 1.02
C ALA A 557 12.75 -2.63 2.09
N PHE A 558 13.54 -3.65 2.49
CA PHE A 558 13.14 -4.61 3.52
C PHE A 558 12.79 -3.92 4.85
N ARG A 559 13.65 -3.00 5.31
CA ARG A 559 13.43 -2.27 6.56
C ARG A 559 12.22 -1.35 6.51
N GLU A 560 11.99 -0.71 5.36
CA GLU A 560 10.83 0.14 5.15
C GLU A 560 9.54 -0.70 5.19
N ALA A 561 9.53 -1.89 4.57
CA ALA A 561 8.41 -2.83 4.63
C ALA A 561 8.15 -3.36 6.07
N ALA A 562 9.21 -3.67 6.81
CA ALA A 562 9.10 -4.07 8.22
C ALA A 562 8.58 -2.91 9.11
N SER A 563 8.94 -1.67 8.79
CA SER A 563 8.41 -0.48 9.47
C SER A 563 6.93 -0.29 9.20
N ALA A 564 6.48 -0.56 7.97
CA ALA A 564 5.07 -0.49 7.60
C ALA A 564 4.19 -1.41 8.49
N THR A 565 4.63 -2.65 8.72
CA THR A 565 3.90 -3.60 9.59
C THR A 565 3.93 -3.20 11.07
N SER A 566 4.97 -2.47 11.49
CA SER A 566 5.11 -1.98 12.87
C SER A 566 4.24 -0.74 13.12
N ALA A 567 3.97 0.07 12.09
CA ALA A 567 3.08 1.23 12.14
C ALA A 567 1.61 0.81 12.24
N ASP A 568 1.19 -0.16 11.42
CA ASP A 568 -0.13 -0.77 11.50
C ASP A 568 -0.07 -2.27 11.15
N TYR A 569 -0.24 -3.12 12.16
CA TYR A 569 -0.28 -4.58 11.98
C TYR A 569 -1.55 -5.05 11.24
N GLY A 570 -2.62 -4.25 11.20
CA GLY A 570 -3.81 -4.56 10.41
C GLY A 570 -3.63 -4.27 8.90
N ASN A 571 -2.52 -3.65 8.50
CA ASN A 571 -2.31 -3.20 7.14
C ASN A 571 -1.86 -4.34 6.23
N TYR A 572 -2.77 -4.83 5.39
CA TYR A 572 -2.47 -5.92 4.46
C TYR A 572 -1.38 -5.57 3.43
N SER A 573 -1.26 -4.31 2.99
CA SER A 573 -0.24 -3.91 2.02
C SER A 573 1.15 -3.99 2.66
N ALA A 574 1.28 -3.57 3.92
CA ALA A 574 2.52 -3.71 4.67
C ALA A 574 3.00 -5.18 4.74
N HIS A 575 2.07 -6.10 5.07
CA HIS A 575 2.35 -7.54 5.07
C HIS A 575 2.73 -8.07 3.68
N LEU A 576 2.05 -7.62 2.62
CA LEU A 576 2.35 -8.04 1.24
C LEU A 576 3.77 -7.64 0.81
N PHE A 577 4.17 -6.40 1.08
CA PHE A 577 5.51 -5.91 0.74
C PHE A 577 6.61 -6.54 1.59
N LEU A 578 6.32 -6.86 2.86
CA LEU A 578 7.25 -7.61 3.70
C LEU A 578 7.41 -9.05 3.19
N ALA A 579 6.32 -9.71 2.80
CA ALA A 579 6.35 -11.04 2.20
C ALA A 579 7.24 -11.08 0.95
N ASP A 580 7.10 -10.09 0.07
CA ASP A 580 7.92 -9.90 -1.12
C ASP A 580 9.39 -9.69 -0.81
N SER A 581 9.69 -8.88 0.21
CA SER A 581 11.07 -8.60 0.61
C SER A 581 11.76 -9.83 1.22
N LEU A 582 10.98 -10.78 1.74
CA LEU A 582 11.45 -12.06 2.30
C LEU A 582 11.44 -13.21 1.28
N ASN A 583 10.80 -13.03 0.12
CA ASN A 583 10.58 -14.11 -0.84
C ASN A 583 11.90 -14.50 -1.54
N PRO A 584 12.40 -15.74 -1.36
CA PRO A 584 13.64 -16.19 -1.97
C PRO A 584 13.52 -16.48 -3.49
N GLY A 585 12.33 -16.32 -4.07
CA GLY A 585 12.05 -16.66 -5.47
C GLY A 585 12.22 -18.16 -5.72
N PHE A 586 12.89 -18.51 -6.82
CA PHE A 586 13.20 -19.90 -7.19
C PHE A 586 14.51 -20.43 -6.59
N ASN A 587 15.00 -19.85 -5.48
CA ASN A 587 16.17 -20.40 -4.78
C ASN A 587 15.76 -21.61 -3.94
N LEU A 588 16.12 -22.80 -4.42
CA LEU A 588 15.81 -24.08 -3.76
C LEU A 588 16.95 -24.59 -2.86
N VAL A 589 18.12 -23.93 -2.87
CA VAL A 589 19.30 -24.33 -2.09
C VAL A 589 19.15 -23.96 -0.62
N SER A 590 18.58 -22.79 -0.33
CA SER A 590 18.29 -22.34 1.03
C SER A 590 16.90 -21.75 1.10
N ARG A 591 16.06 -22.37 1.94
CA ARG A 591 14.66 -21.97 2.17
C ARG A 591 14.47 -21.26 3.51
N ARG A 592 15.55 -20.74 4.11
CA ARG A 592 15.58 -20.18 5.48
C ARG A 592 14.39 -19.24 5.77
N TYR A 593 14.09 -18.30 4.88
CA TYR A 593 13.05 -17.28 5.04
C TYR A 593 11.68 -17.63 4.42
N GLU A 594 11.54 -18.83 3.81
CA GLU A 594 10.30 -19.26 3.16
C GLU A 594 9.11 -19.17 4.11
N SER A 595 9.24 -19.71 5.33
CA SER A 595 8.16 -19.68 6.31
C SER A 595 7.76 -18.27 6.73
N ALA A 596 8.68 -17.30 6.77
CA ALA A 596 8.31 -15.91 7.08
C ALA A 596 7.54 -15.28 5.91
N SER A 597 8.04 -15.42 4.68
CA SER A 597 7.39 -14.90 3.48
C SER A 597 5.95 -15.44 3.31
N PHE A 598 5.74 -16.74 3.47
CA PHE A 598 4.41 -17.36 3.33
C PHE A 598 3.41 -16.92 4.41
N LYS A 599 3.86 -16.69 5.65
CA LYS A 599 3.01 -16.18 6.74
C LYS A 599 2.54 -14.76 6.48
N GLU A 600 3.47 -13.88 6.11
CA GLU A 600 3.17 -12.49 5.78
C GLU A 600 2.21 -12.40 4.59
N PHE A 601 2.41 -13.25 3.58
CA PHE A 601 1.51 -13.35 2.44
C PHE A 601 0.10 -13.83 2.83
N LEU A 602 -0.01 -14.82 3.72
CA LEU A 602 -1.29 -15.29 4.24
C LEU A 602 -2.02 -14.19 5.04
N LEU A 603 -1.30 -13.48 5.91
CA LEU A 603 -1.85 -12.35 6.68
C LEU A 603 -2.36 -11.24 5.76
N ALA A 604 -1.55 -10.85 4.76
CA ALA A 604 -1.96 -9.88 3.74
C ALA A 604 -3.28 -10.29 3.06
N ASN A 605 -3.34 -11.54 2.59
CA ASN A 605 -4.52 -12.04 1.88
C ASN A 605 -5.75 -12.20 2.78
N LEU A 606 -5.60 -12.42 4.09
CA LEU A 606 -6.72 -12.48 5.02
C LEU A 606 -7.25 -11.09 5.40
N LEU A 607 -6.35 -10.13 5.68
CA LEU A 607 -6.70 -8.78 6.10
C LEU A 607 -7.27 -7.91 4.98
N ALA A 608 -6.81 -8.12 3.74
CA ALA A 608 -7.22 -7.30 2.61
C ALA A 608 -8.74 -7.41 2.31
N PRO A 609 -9.49 -6.35 2.03
CA PRO A 609 -10.89 -6.47 1.62
C PRO A 609 -11.04 -7.20 0.26
N ALA A 610 -12.22 -7.72 -0.09
CA ALA A 610 -12.43 -8.12 -1.48
C ALA A 610 -12.32 -6.88 -2.38
N GLY A 611 -11.58 -7.03 -3.47
CA GLY A 611 -11.22 -5.94 -4.35
C GLY A 611 -10.19 -4.96 -3.80
N ALA A 612 -9.30 -5.40 -2.90
CA ALA A 612 -8.09 -4.68 -2.51
C ALA A 612 -6.92 -4.78 -3.52
N GLY A 613 -7.17 -5.22 -4.73
CA GLY A 613 -6.15 -5.65 -5.68
C GLY A 613 -5.95 -7.17 -5.64
N THR A 614 -4.78 -7.63 -6.11
CA THR A 614 -4.52 -9.03 -6.46
C THR A 614 -3.79 -9.79 -5.37
N PHE A 615 -4.35 -10.93 -4.94
CA PHE A 615 -3.83 -11.80 -3.88
C PHE A 615 -2.81 -12.81 -4.37
N SER A 616 -2.17 -12.57 -5.52
CA SER A 616 -1.25 -13.52 -6.15
C SER A 616 0.21 -13.19 -5.79
N PRO A 617 1.05 -14.21 -5.47
CA PRO A 617 2.48 -14.01 -5.28
C PRO A 617 3.19 -13.48 -6.54
N ALA A 618 2.59 -13.67 -7.73
CA ALA A 618 3.15 -13.19 -8.98
C ALA A 618 2.92 -11.68 -9.21
N LEU A 619 1.97 -11.06 -8.48
CA LEU A 619 1.48 -9.70 -8.68
C LEU A 619 1.68 -8.77 -7.49
N SER A 620 2.24 -9.28 -6.40
CA SER A 620 2.41 -8.64 -5.09
C SER A 620 3.18 -7.30 -5.09
N GLN A 621 3.57 -6.80 -6.27
CA GLN A 621 4.32 -5.56 -6.49
C GLN A 621 3.44 -4.34 -6.83
N ALA A 622 2.11 -4.47 -6.92
CA ALA A 622 1.21 -3.35 -7.23
C ALA A 622 0.65 -2.70 -5.95
N GLU A 623 0.88 -1.39 -5.80
CA GLU A 623 0.28 -0.59 -4.73
C GLU A 623 -1.22 -0.36 -4.96
N TYR A 624 -1.97 -0.35 -3.86
CA TYR A 624 -3.42 -0.20 -3.86
C TYR A 624 -3.89 1.25 -3.67
N SER A 625 -4.90 1.64 -4.44
CA SER A 625 -5.78 2.77 -4.11
C SER A 625 -7.25 2.40 -4.34
N ARG A 626 -7.94 1.94 -3.28
CA ARG A 626 -9.37 1.51 -3.25
C ARG A 626 -10.33 2.39 -4.04
N LEU A 627 -10.07 3.69 -4.01
CA LEU A 627 -11.02 4.69 -4.47
C LEU A 627 -11.15 4.71 -5.99
N LEU A 628 -10.21 4.11 -6.73
CA LEU A 628 -10.17 4.17 -8.20
C LEU A 628 -9.97 2.82 -8.88
N GLU A 629 -9.81 1.72 -8.14
CA GLU A 629 -9.80 0.39 -8.75
C GLU A 629 -11.16 0.08 -9.38
N ARG A 630 -11.12 -0.35 -10.64
CA ARG A 630 -12.28 -0.76 -11.42
C ARG A 630 -12.40 -2.27 -11.38
N SER A 631 -13.62 -2.76 -11.59
CA SER A 631 -13.81 -4.16 -11.95
C SER A 631 -13.06 -4.43 -13.25
N ARG A 632 -12.02 -5.25 -13.19
CA ARG A 632 -11.19 -5.59 -14.35
C ARG A 632 -10.70 -7.01 -14.24
N LEU A 633 -10.45 -7.59 -15.42
CA LEU A 633 -9.63 -8.78 -15.58
C LEU A 633 -8.22 -8.30 -15.90
N GLY A 634 -7.23 -8.90 -15.27
CA GLY A 634 -5.83 -8.63 -15.54
C GLY A 634 -5.02 -9.89 -15.75
N LEU A 635 -3.87 -9.71 -16.39
CA LEU A 635 -2.92 -10.78 -16.67
C LEU A 635 -1.51 -10.25 -16.40
N SER A 636 -0.76 -11.00 -15.60
CA SER A 636 0.67 -10.78 -15.43
C SER A 636 1.43 -12.06 -15.70
N SER A 637 2.59 -11.90 -16.32
CA SER A 637 3.60 -12.95 -16.27
C SER A 637 5.00 -12.35 -16.37
N ARG A 638 5.89 -12.99 -15.63
CA ARG A 638 7.32 -12.77 -15.63
C ARG A 638 7.97 -14.07 -16.08
N THR A 639 8.69 -13.99 -17.19
CA THR A 639 9.47 -15.11 -17.74
C THR A 639 10.93 -14.74 -17.77
N GLU A 640 11.77 -15.63 -17.28
CA GLU A 640 13.23 -15.51 -17.29
C GLU A 640 13.83 -16.75 -17.96
N TYR A 641 14.74 -16.49 -18.89
CA TYR A 641 15.49 -17.50 -19.61
C TYR A 641 16.99 -17.25 -19.45
N TRP A 642 17.73 -18.29 -19.10
CA TRP A 642 19.19 -18.26 -19.06
C TRP A 642 19.77 -19.15 -20.17
N SER A 643 20.87 -18.73 -20.80
CA SER A 643 21.48 -19.42 -21.96
C SER A 643 21.88 -20.86 -21.67
N ARG A 644 22.05 -21.23 -20.40
CA ARG A 644 22.29 -22.61 -19.97
C ARG A 644 21.05 -23.52 -20.01
N GLY A 645 19.90 -22.99 -20.43
CA GLY A 645 18.65 -23.76 -20.58
C GLY A 645 17.71 -23.68 -19.39
N ARG A 646 17.99 -22.85 -18.37
CA ARG A 646 17.06 -22.58 -17.27
C ARG A 646 15.92 -21.70 -17.77
N TRP A 647 14.69 -22.14 -17.50
CA TRP A 647 13.45 -21.41 -17.72
C TRP A 647 12.74 -21.25 -16.38
N ALA A 648 12.42 -20.02 -16.01
CA ALA A 648 11.60 -19.70 -14.85
C ALA A 648 10.45 -18.80 -15.29
N GLU A 649 9.22 -19.18 -14.98
CA GLU A 649 8.02 -18.42 -15.29
C GLU A 649 7.15 -18.35 -14.03
N SER A 650 6.67 -17.15 -13.72
CA SER A 650 5.61 -16.93 -12.73
C SER A 650 4.55 -16.08 -13.38
N GLY A 651 3.28 -16.45 -13.24
CA GLY A 651 2.19 -15.67 -13.81
C GLY A 651 0.90 -15.81 -13.05
N ALA A 652 0.00 -14.87 -13.32
CA ALA A 652 -1.33 -14.86 -12.73
C ALA A 652 -2.36 -14.21 -13.67
N GLN A 653 -3.52 -14.86 -13.75
CA GLN A 653 -4.75 -14.25 -14.25
C GLN A 653 -5.61 -13.90 -13.05
N TYR A 654 -6.12 -12.68 -12.99
CA TYR A 654 -6.90 -12.23 -11.85
C TYR A 654 -8.10 -11.42 -12.27
N GLY A 655 -9.07 -11.33 -11.39
CA GLY A 655 -10.27 -10.55 -11.60
C GLY A 655 -10.81 -9.98 -10.29
N ASN A 656 -11.28 -8.74 -10.37
CA ASN A 656 -11.97 -8.06 -9.27
C ASN A 656 -13.36 -7.64 -9.76
N PHE A 657 -14.41 -8.00 -9.01
CA PHE A 657 -15.82 -7.75 -9.32
C PHE A 657 -16.57 -7.37 -8.04
N GLU A 658 -16.55 -6.09 -7.69
CA GLU A 658 -17.24 -5.51 -6.52
C GLU A 658 -16.91 -6.20 -5.18
N LYS A 659 -17.66 -7.26 -4.84
CA LYS A 659 -17.53 -8.04 -3.61
C LYS A 659 -16.74 -9.32 -3.78
N PHE A 660 -16.39 -9.70 -5.01
CA PHE A 660 -15.69 -10.93 -5.31
C PHE A 660 -14.35 -10.63 -5.99
N SER A 661 -13.32 -11.38 -5.65
CA SER A 661 -12.03 -11.32 -6.31
C SER A 661 -11.43 -12.71 -6.39
N TYR A 662 -10.69 -12.98 -7.46
CA TYR A 662 -9.99 -14.24 -7.63
C TYR A 662 -8.64 -14.05 -8.32
N ASP A 663 -7.76 -15.02 -8.12
CA ASP A 663 -6.57 -15.22 -8.94
C ASP A 663 -6.32 -16.70 -9.23
N LEU A 664 -5.86 -16.95 -10.45
CA LEU A 664 -5.30 -18.21 -10.92
C LEU A 664 -3.81 -17.95 -11.13
N TYR A 665 -2.94 -18.57 -10.35
CA TYR A 665 -1.51 -18.35 -10.41
C TYR A 665 -0.75 -19.63 -10.72
N TRP A 666 0.39 -19.48 -11.38
CA TRP A 666 1.28 -20.57 -11.72
C TRP A 666 2.72 -20.16 -11.57
N ASP A 667 3.53 -21.10 -11.08
CA ASP A 667 4.99 -21.03 -11.14
C ASP A 667 5.49 -22.24 -11.92
N TYR A 668 6.42 -22.02 -12.84
CA TYR A 668 7.08 -23.06 -13.60
C TYR A 668 8.59 -22.81 -13.58
N LEU A 669 9.35 -23.79 -13.11
CA LEU A 669 10.80 -23.80 -13.19
C LEU A 669 11.22 -25.07 -13.90
N GLN A 670 12.05 -24.93 -14.92
CA GLN A 670 12.84 -26.01 -15.49
C GLN A 670 14.29 -25.56 -15.49
N ASP A 671 15.14 -26.24 -14.73
CA ASP A 671 16.56 -25.97 -14.67
C ASP A 671 17.33 -27.26 -14.96
N PRO A 672 18.11 -27.34 -16.06
CA PRO A 672 18.90 -28.53 -16.38
C PRO A 672 20.10 -28.74 -15.44
N GLY A 673 20.34 -27.82 -14.51
CA GLY A 673 21.46 -27.89 -13.58
C GLY A 673 22.74 -27.22 -14.09
N GLN A 674 23.76 -27.25 -13.26
CA GLN A 674 25.13 -26.78 -13.51
C GLN A 674 26.19 -27.79 -13.02
N ARG A 675 25.76 -28.86 -12.35
CA ARG A 675 26.56 -29.93 -11.77
C ARG A 675 25.96 -31.27 -12.21
N ILE A 676 26.63 -32.36 -11.86
CA ILE A 676 26.07 -33.69 -12.12
C ILE A 676 24.79 -33.89 -11.32
N ASN A 677 23.74 -34.40 -11.98
CA ASN A 677 22.46 -34.76 -11.38
C ASN A 677 21.82 -33.63 -10.56
N ASN A 678 21.95 -32.35 -10.90
CA ASN A 678 21.30 -31.26 -10.14
C ASN A 678 20.19 -30.54 -10.94
N GLU A 679 19.60 -31.24 -11.90
CA GLU A 679 18.42 -30.76 -12.60
C GLU A 679 17.19 -30.68 -11.67
N VAL A 680 16.32 -29.71 -11.94
CA VAL A 680 15.05 -29.54 -11.24
C VAL A 680 13.94 -29.12 -12.19
N GLU A 681 12.75 -29.70 -11.97
CA GLU A 681 11.50 -29.23 -12.55
C GLU A 681 10.48 -29.01 -11.43
N LEU A 682 9.95 -27.79 -11.33
CA LEU A 682 8.91 -27.41 -10.38
C LEU A 682 7.71 -26.85 -11.13
N ARG A 683 6.52 -27.32 -10.75
CA ARG A 683 5.23 -26.81 -11.22
C ARG A 683 4.38 -26.49 -10.01
N ARG A 684 3.99 -25.23 -9.88
CA ARG A 684 2.99 -24.79 -8.91
C ARG A 684 1.78 -24.28 -9.67
N PHE A 685 0.61 -24.67 -9.20
CA PHE A 685 -0.65 -24.11 -9.66
C PHE A 685 -1.52 -23.82 -8.45
N GLY A 686 -2.23 -22.70 -8.47
CA GLY A 686 -3.18 -22.40 -7.42
C GLY A 686 -4.30 -21.48 -7.85
N VAL A 687 -5.38 -21.58 -7.08
CA VAL A 687 -6.57 -20.75 -7.19
C VAL A 687 -6.79 -20.11 -5.84
N GLN A 688 -7.01 -18.81 -5.82
CA GLN A 688 -7.47 -18.10 -4.64
C GLN A 688 -8.71 -17.29 -4.96
N MET A 689 -9.59 -17.21 -3.97
CA MET A 689 -10.87 -16.54 -4.08
C MET A 689 -11.13 -15.79 -2.79
N LYS A 690 -11.71 -14.59 -2.93
CA LYS A 690 -12.13 -13.77 -1.80
C LYS A 690 -13.52 -13.20 -2.04
N LEU A 691 -14.36 -13.29 -1.01
CA LEU A 691 -15.74 -12.81 -1.02
C LEU A 691 -15.98 -11.89 0.16
N GLN A 692 -16.45 -10.67 -0.11
CA GLN A 692 -16.91 -9.72 0.89
C GLN A 692 -18.40 -9.96 1.19
N LEU A 693 -18.70 -10.52 2.36
CA LEU A 693 -20.06 -10.83 2.78
C LEU A 693 -20.79 -9.55 3.23
N THR A 694 -20.14 -8.79 4.10
CA THR A 694 -20.56 -7.47 4.61
C THR A 694 -19.35 -6.53 4.53
N PRO A 695 -19.47 -5.20 4.70
CA PRO A 695 -18.30 -4.32 4.74
C PRO A 695 -17.25 -4.70 5.79
N GLU A 696 -17.67 -5.40 6.85
CA GLU A 696 -16.86 -5.85 7.98
C GLU A 696 -16.38 -7.31 7.83
N ASP A 697 -17.10 -8.16 7.09
CA ASP A 697 -16.86 -9.60 7.01
C ASP A 697 -16.38 -10.05 5.62
N SER A 698 -15.31 -10.84 5.58
CA SER A 698 -14.81 -11.47 4.35
C SER A 698 -14.43 -12.93 4.55
N LEU A 699 -14.63 -13.71 3.48
CA LEU A 699 -14.23 -15.11 3.38
C LEU A 699 -13.12 -15.24 2.32
N PHE A 700 -12.07 -15.99 2.64
CA PHE A 700 -10.94 -16.29 1.77
C PHE A 700 -10.83 -17.81 1.59
N ALA A 701 -10.52 -18.25 0.37
CA ALA A 701 -10.24 -19.65 0.09
C ALA A 701 -9.04 -19.75 -0.85
N ARG A 702 -8.14 -20.69 -0.57
CA ARG A 702 -6.99 -21.02 -1.41
C ARG A 702 -6.92 -22.53 -1.62
N VAL A 703 -6.70 -22.92 -2.87
CA VAL A 703 -6.39 -24.29 -3.27
C VAL A 703 -5.11 -24.26 -4.10
N SER A 704 -4.10 -25.05 -3.74
CA SER A 704 -2.84 -25.07 -4.49
C SER A 704 -2.22 -26.45 -4.54
N THR A 705 -1.48 -26.73 -5.61
CA THR A 705 -0.72 -27.96 -5.81
C THR A 705 0.71 -27.61 -6.16
N VAL A 706 1.65 -28.42 -5.67
CA VAL A 706 3.08 -28.34 -6.04
C VAL A 706 3.52 -29.72 -6.51
N ASP A 707 4.23 -29.76 -7.64
CA ASP A 707 4.90 -30.94 -8.15
C ASP A 707 6.36 -30.57 -8.40
N LEU A 708 7.27 -31.19 -7.66
CA LEU A 708 8.70 -30.98 -7.72
C LEU A 708 9.38 -32.31 -8.04
N THR A 709 10.21 -32.30 -9.07
CA THR A 709 11.14 -33.40 -9.39
C THR A 709 12.55 -32.83 -9.43
N SER A 710 13.49 -33.51 -8.82
CA SER A 710 14.90 -33.09 -8.83
C SER A 710 15.86 -34.26 -8.68
N GLY A 711 17.10 -34.03 -9.07
CA GLY A 711 18.22 -34.86 -8.65
C GLY A 711 18.73 -34.46 -7.26
N ASP A 712 20.03 -34.23 -7.16
CA ASP A 712 20.75 -33.75 -5.99
C ASP A 712 20.93 -32.23 -6.00
N LEU A 713 20.11 -31.54 -5.20
CA LEU A 713 20.16 -30.08 -5.03
C LEU A 713 21.17 -29.63 -3.96
N PHE A 714 21.79 -30.54 -3.21
CA PHE A 714 22.78 -30.18 -2.21
C PHE A 714 24.03 -29.59 -2.87
N GLN A 715 24.58 -28.55 -2.25
CA GLN A 715 25.80 -27.89 -2.71
C GLN A 715 27.01 -28.48 -1.98
N TYR A 716 28.00 -28.89 -2.77
CA TYR A 716 29.25 -29.49 -2.28
C TYR A 716 30.43 -28.58 -2.62
N TYR A 717 31.44 -28.56 -1.75
CA TYR A 717 32.70 -27.85 -2.02
C TYR A 717 33.38 -28.37 -3.30
N ASP A 718 33.40 -29.69 -3.49
CA ASP A 718 33.76 -30.33 -4.76
C ASP A 718 32.50 -30.95 -5.39
N PRO A 719 32.04 -30.43 -6.55
CA PRO A 719 30.89 -30.97 -7.28
C PRO A 719 30.95 -32.46 -7.61
N ALA A 720 32.14 -33.09 -7.59
CA ALA A 720 32.30 -34.52 -7.86
C ALA A 720 31.63 -35.42 -6.81
N PHE A 721 31.36 -34.90 -5.60
CA PHE A 721 30.66 -35.63 -4.53
C PHE A 721 29.14 -35.63 -4.65
N ALA A 722 28.57 -34.90 -5.60
CA ALA A 722 27.13 -34.93 -5.83
C ALA A 722 26.67 -36.35 -6.23
N SER A 723 25.56 -36.79 -5.64
CA SER A 723 24.98 -38.11 -5.92
C SER A 723 24.53 -38.17 -7.37
N ARG A 724 24.92 -39.23 -8.08
CA ARG A 724 24.52 -39.45 -9.49
C ARG A 724 23.16 -40.13 -9.63
N GLU A 725 22.66 -40.73 -8.55
CA GLU A 725 21.49 -41.61 -8.57
C GLU A 725 20.38 -41.13 -7.63
N LEU A 726 20.62 -40.09 -6.81
CA LEU A 726 19.58 -39.48 -6.00
C LEU A 726 18.49 -38.90 -6.89
N ARG A 727 17.26 -39.37 -6.66
CA ARG A 727 16.04 -38.84 -7.28
C ARG A 727 15.06 -38.46 -6.18
N VAL A 728 14.57 -37.23 -6.26
CA VAL A 728 13.58 -36.69 -5.35
C VAL A 728 12.33 -36.33 -6.14
N HIS A 729 11.18 -36.76 -5.63
CA HIS A 729 9.87 -36.34 -6.12
C HIS A 729 8.99 -35.96 -4.93
N GLU A 730 8.61 -34.69 -4.88
CA GLU A 730 7.73 -34.13 -3.85
C GLU A 730 6.44 -33.68 -4.54
N LYS A 731 5.30 -34.12 -4.01
CA LYS A 731 3.98 -33.78 -4.54
C LYS A 731 3.07 -33.33 -3.41
N GLN A 732 2.71 -32.05 -3.44
CA GLN A 732 1.74 -31.46 -2.53
C GLN A 732 0.36 -31.50 -3.21
N GLU A 733 -0.48 -32.43 -2.76
CA GLU A 733 -1.83 -32.67 -3.28
C GLU A 733 -2.84 -31.75 -2.58
N PRO A 734 -3.90 -31.30 -3.28
CA PRO A 734 -4.41 -29.94 -3.13
C PRO A 734 -4.42 -29.43 -1.69
N LEU A 735 -3.52 -28.51 -1.39
CA LEU A 735 -3.49 -27.80 -0.12
C LEU A 735 -4.70 -26.88 -0.10
N VAL A 736 -5.59 -27.08 0.86
CA VAL A 736 -6.83 -26.29 1.00
C VAL A 736 -6.69 -25.42 2.24
N LEU A 737 -6.92 -24.11 2.09
CA LEU A 737 -7.01 -23.18 3.20
C LEU A 737 -8.28 -22.36 3.06
N ILE A 738 -9.04 -22.26 4.15
CA ILE A 738 -10.21 -21.40 4.27
C ILE A 738 -9.95 -20.42 5.40
N GLY A 739 -10.23 -19.14 5.14
CA GLY A 739 -10.04 -18.06 6.08
C GLY A 739 -11.29 -17.20 6.23
N TYR A 740 -11.54 -16.72 7.44
CA TYR A 740 -12.56 -15.73 7.75
C TYR A 740 -11.91 -14.53 8.43
N HIS A 741 -12.28 -13.33 8.00
CA HIS A 741 -11.84 -12.08 8.59
C HIS A 741 -13.05 -11.20 8.91
N ARG A 742 -13.07 -10.68 10.14
CA ARG A 742 -14.01 -9.66 10.60
C ARG A 742 -13.30 -8.44 11.16
N GLU A 743 -13.64 -7.26 10.67
CA GLU A 743 -13.23 -5.97 11.25
C GLU A 743 -14.37 -5.41 12.11
N TRP A 744 -14.21 -5.39 13.43
CA TRP A 744 -15.25 -4.90 14.36
C TRP A 744 -15.31 -3.38 14.46
N ASN A 745 -14.15 -2.76 14.35
CA ASN A 745 -13.89 -1.33 14.34
C ASN A 745 -12.53 -1.13 13.64
N PRO A 746 -12.21 0.08 13.16
CA PRO A 746 -10.87 0.37 12.66
C PRO A 746 -9.81 -0.13 13.65
N GLY A 747 -8.91 -1.00 13.18
CA GLY A 747 -7.83 -1.58 13.98
C GLY A 747 -8.22 -2.79 14.86
N VAL A 748 -9.48 -3.24 14.86
CA VAL A 748 -9.93 -4.39 15.66
C VAL A 748 -10.36 -5.52 14.74
N HIS A 749 -9.51 -6.54 14.59
CA HIS A 749 -9.69 -7.61 13.61
C HIS A 749 -9.74 -8.98 14.28
N THR A 750 -10.66 -9.84 13.84
CA THR A 750 -10.64 -11.27 14.13
C THR A 750 -10.33 -12.03 12.86
N LEU A 751 -9.31 -12.88 12.90
CA LEU A 751 -8.92 -13.78 11.82
C LEU A 751 -9.12 -15.22 12.28
N VAL A 752 -9.68 -16.04 11.40
CA VAL A 752 -9.79 -17.49 11.57
C VAL A 752 -9.22 -18.13 10.32
N ALA A 753 -8.34 -19.12 10.47
CA ALA A 753 -7.79 -19.89 9.36
C ALA A 753 -7.88 -21.38 9.67
N VAL A 754 -8.37 -22.16 8.70
CA VAL A 754 -8.43 -23.61 8.76
C VAL A 754 -7.76 -24.15 7.51
N SER A 755 -6.89 -25.15 7.64
CA SER A 755 -6.22 -25.74 6.49
C SER A 755 -6.15 -27.26 6.54
N ARG A 756 -6.15 -27.88 5.37
CA ARG A 756 -5.78 -29.27 5.12
C ARG A 756 -4.55 -29.25 4.22
N LEU A 757 -3.45 -29.80 4.72
CA LEU A 757 -2.18 -29.89 4.04
C LEU A 757 -1.89 -31.36 3.75
N GLN A 758 -1.48 -31.68 2.53
CA GLN A 758 -1.11 -33.03 2.14
C GLN A 758 0.16 -32.99 1.29
N ASP A 759 1.14 -33.79 1.67
CA ASP A 759 2.41 -33.92 0.96
C ASP A 759 2.82 -35.37 0.85
N THR A 760 3.40 -35.73 -0.29
CA THR A 760 4.02 -37.02 -0.55
C THR A 760 5.44 -36.78 -1.02
N TYR A 761 6.39 -37.24 -0.24
CA TYR A 761 7.81 -37.10 -0.50
C TYR A 761 8.42 -38.47 -0.81
N ARG A 762 9.03 -38.62 -1.99
CA ARG A 762 9.67 -39.86 -2.42
C ARG A 762 11.12 -39.62 -2.76
N THR A 763 11.99 -40.50 -2.27
CA THR A 763 13.38 -40.53 -2.67
C THR A 763 13.81 -41.91 -3.11
N THR A 764 14.73 -41.95 -4.05
CA THR A 764 15.47 -43.16 -4.39
C THR A 764 16.94 -42.79 -4.45
N ASN A 765 17.77 -43.50 -3.70
CA ASN A 765 19.19 -43.25 -3.64
C ASN A 765 19.93 -44.58 -3.58
N ALA A 766 20.92 -44.78 -4.45
CA ALA A 766 21.67 -46.04 -4.48
C ALA A 766 22.80 -46.13 -3.45
N ALA A 767 23.12 -45.01 -2.80
CA ALA A 767 24.19 -44.91 -1.81
C ALA A 767 23.76 -44.01 -0.64
N THR A 768 22.63 -44.32 0.00
CA THR A 768 22.24 -43.70 1.28
C THR A 768 23.24 -44.12 2.36
N PRO A 769 23.85 -43.19 3.10
CA PRO A 769 24.78 -43.54 4.17
C PRO A 769 24.05 -44.23 5.32
N ILE A 770 24.65 -45.30 5.84
CA ILE A 770 24.20 -46.01 7.05
C ILE A 770 25.34 -46.13 8.06
N VAL A 771 24.97 -46.20 9.34
CA VAL A 771 25.91 -46.36 10.45
C VAL A 771 25.63 -47.69 11.13
N LEU A 772 26.66 -48.54 11.22
CA LEU A 772 26.65 -49.78 12.00
C LEU A 772 27.44 -49.55 13.29
N VAL A 773 26.89 -49.95 14.42
CA VAL A 773 27.47 -49.84 15.75
C VAL A 773 27.68 -51.24 16.30
N ALA A 774 28.92 -51.71 16.32
CA ALA A 774 29.26 -52.98 16.94
C ALA A 774 29.28 -52.82 18.46
N ARG A 775 28.54 -53.69 19.16
CA ARG A 775 28.42 -53.64 20.63
C ARG A 775 28.75 -54.97 21.28
N SER A 776 29.34 -54.91 22.47
CA SER A 776 29.62 -56.07 23.30
C SER A 776 28.34 -56.63 23.96
N GLU A 777 28.43 -57.82 24.56
CA GLU A 777 27.34 -58.38 25.39
C GLU A 777 26.96 -57.46 26.59
N LEU A 778 27.86 -56.56 27.01
CA LEU A 778 27.62 -55.57 28.06
C LEU A 778 27.07 -54.24 27.50
N ASN A 779 26.74 -54.19 26.21
CA ASN A 779 26.23 -53.02 25.48
C ASN A 779 27.23 -51.86 25.33
N ASP A 780 28.53 -52.12 25.54
CA ASP A 780 29.58 -51.14 25.27
C ASP A 780 29.82 -51.03 23.76
N VAL A 781 30.01 -49.81 23.25
CA VAL A 781 30.32 -49.57 21.83
C VAL A 781 31.78 -49.95 21.57
N GLU A 782 32.00 -50.97 20.74
CA GLU A 782 33.33 -51.48 20.40
C GLU A 782 33.87 -50.92 19.09
N ALA A 783 33.00 -50.79 18.08
CA ALA A 783 33.35 -50.22 16.78
C ALA A 783 32.16 -49.53 16.12
N VAL A 784 32.44 -48.56 15.25
CA VAL A 784 31.43 -47.88 14.41
C VAL A 784 31.91 -47.93 12.97
N LEU A 785 31.08 -48.51 12.11
CA LEU A 785 31.38 -48.73 10.70
C LEU A 785 30.40 -47.89 9.86
N GLY A 786 30.94 -47.14 8.91
CA GLY A 786 30.13 -46.46 7.89
C GLY A 786 30.00 -47.33 6.65
N SER A 787 28.79 -47.40 6.08
CA SER A 787 28.54 -48.03 4.79
C SER A 787 27.53 -47.19 3.99
N SER A 788 27.22 -47.63 2.78
CA SER A 788 26.16 -47.05 1.96
C SER A 788 25.26 -48.13 1.41
N ILE A 789 23.96 -47.84 1.38
CA ILE A 789 22.93 -48.79 1.03
C ILE A 789 22.00 -48.20 -0.04
N ARG A 790 21.40 -49.06 -0.86
CA ARG A 790 20.34 -48.58 -1.77
C ARG A 790 19.05 -48.48 -0.98
N GLU A 791 18.46 -47.30 -1.00
CA GLU A 791 17.23 -46.98 -0.28
C GLU A 791 16.16 -46.44 -1.24
N ARG A 792 14.93 -46.88 -0.99
CA ARG A 792 13.72 -46.24 -1.49
C ARG A 792 12.90 -45.80 -0.29
N PHE A 793 12.64 -44.51 -0.19
CA PHE A 793 11.82 -43.92 0.88
C PHE A 793 10.59 -43.26 0.28
N ARG A 794 9.44 -43.42 0.95
CA ARG A 794 8.21 -42.70 0.69
C ARG A 794 7.64 -42.22 2.03
N GLY A 795 7.54 -40.91 2.20
CA GLY A 795 6.80 -40.29 3.30
C GLY A 795 5.49 -39.69 2.79
N GLU A 796 4.42 -39.85 3.56
CA GLU A 796 3.13 -39.21 3.34
C GLU A 796 2.74 -38.45 4.60
N ALA A 797 2.33 -37.19 4.45
CA ALA A 797 1.93 -36.34 5.55
C ALA A 797 0.57 -35.70 5.24
N VAL A 798 -0.42 -35.94 6.10
CA VAL A 798 -1.75 -35.31 6.04
C VAL A 798 -1.99 -34.55 7.32
N MET A 799 -2.13 -33.23 7.23
CA MET A 799 -2.26 -32.36 8.40
C MET A 799 -3.48 -31.46 8.30
N TYR A 800 -4.13 -31.24 9.44
CA TYR A 800 -5.24 -30.33 9.64
C TYR A 800 -4.83 -29.29 10.67
N SER A 801 -5.03 -28.01 10.37
CA SER A 801 -4.81 -26.92 11.31
C SER A 801 -6.03 -26.03 11.43
N ALA A 802 -6.24 -25.50 12.63
CA ALA A 802 -7.20 -24.44 12.91
C ALA A 802 -6.50 -23.39 13.78
N GLU A 803 -6.58 -22.12 13.38
CA GLU A 803 -5.98 -20.99 14.08
C GLU A 803 -6.96 -19.83 14.16
N VAL A 804 -6.99 -19.18 15.32
CA VAL A 804 -7.73 -17.94 15.55
C VAL A 804 -6.76 -16.88 16.04
N GLN A 805 -6.83 -15.69 15.48
CA GLN A 805 -6.03 -14.53 15.89
C GLN A 805 -6.94 -13.31 16.07
N GLN A 806 -6.71 -12.58 17.15
CA GLN A 806 -7.39 -11.34 17.46
C GLN A 806 -6.38 -10.20 17.56
N ILE A 807 -6.67 -9.11 16.84
CA ILE A 807 -5.84 -7.91 16.76
C ILE A 807 -6.62 -6.76 17.37
N TRP A 808 -5.97 -5.98 18.23
CA TRP A 808 -6.47 -4.70 18.75
C TRP A 808 -5.40 -3.63 18.55
N GLN A 809 -5.65 -2.72 17.61
CA GLN A 809 -4.78 -1.60 17.27
C GLN A 809 -5.40 -0.28 17.76
N THR A 810 -4.58 0.50 18.44
CA THR A 810 -4.84 1.90 18.81
C THR A 810 -3.61 2.74 18.43
N PRO A 811 -3.69 4.08 18.45
CA PRO A 811 -2.53 4.92 18.16
C PRO A 811 -1.32 4.70 19.08
N ALA A 812 -1.54 4.21 20.30
CA ALA A 812 -0.48 4.01 21.29
C ALA A 812 -0.08 2.53 21.45
N THR A 813 -0.96 1.58 21.12
CA THR A 813 -0.71 0.15 21.37
C THR A 813 -1.28 -0.74 20.29
N ALA A 814 -0.58 -1.84 20.02
CA ALA A 814 -1.09 -2.95 19.20
C ALA A 814 -1.00 -4.25 20.00
N THR A 815 -2.09 -4.98 20.13
CA THR A 815 -2.10 -6.29 20.80
C THR A 815 -2.56 -7.35 19.81
N VAL A 816 -1.77 -8.41 19.66
CA VAL A 816 -2.10 -9.58 18.83
C VAL A 816 -2.09 -10.81 19.73
N VAL A 817 -3.22 -11.51 19.81
CA VAL A 817 -3.35 -12.76 20.58
C VAL A 817 -3.89 -13.84 19.66
N GLY A 818 -3.34 -15.04 19.72
CA GLY A 818 -3.84 -16.14 18.92
C GLY A 818 -3.59 -17.50 19.53
N GLY A 819 -4.31 -18.48 18.98
CA GLY A 819 -4.21 -19.87 19.35
C GLY A 819 -4.35 -20.75 18.13
N ARG A 820 -3.48 -21.75 18.02
CA ARG A 820 -3.44 -22.75 16.94
C ARG A 820 -3.54 -24.14 17.52
N PHE A 821 -4.38 -24.95 16.90
CA PHE A 821 -4.41 -26.39 17.07
C PHE A 821 -4.05 -27.06 15.75
N GLN A 822 -3.23 -28.09 15.80
CA GLN A 822 -2.88 -28.90 14.65
C GLN A 822 -2.88 -30.38 15.00
N TYR A 823 -3.38 -31.18 14.06
CA TYR A 823 -3.38 -32.63 14.11
C TYR A 823 -2.96 -33.17 12.75
N GLY A 824 -2.17 -34.23 12.69
CA GLY A 824 -1.82 -34.85 11.42
C GLY A 824 -1.39 -36.31 11.56
N GLU A 825 -1.48 -37.01 10.44
CA GLU A 825 -1.01 -38.37 10.24
C GLU A 825 0.26 -38.29 9.39
N LEU A 826 1.28 -39.01 9.83
CA LEU A 826 2.57 -39.13 9.16
C LEU A 826 2.79 -40.62 8.91
N ASP A 827 2.95 -41.03 7.66
CA ASP A 827 3.24 -42.41 7.28
C ASP A 827 4.57 -42.45 6.54
N SER A 828 5.39 -43.45 6.80
CA SER A 828 6.69 -43.60 6.14
C SER A 828 6.98 -45.06 5.83
N GLU A 829 7.18 -45.31 4.54
CA GLU A 829 7.61 -46.58 3.97
C GLU A 829 9.08 -46.46 3.58
N VAL A 830 9.92 -47.39 4.04
CA VAL A 830 11.32 -47.48 3.63
C VAL A 830 11.71 -48.90 3.30
N ILE A 831 12.43 -49.05 2.19
CA ILE A 831 13.05 -50.30 1.76
C ILE A 831 14.53 -50.03 1.56
N GLN A 832 15.37 -50.78 2.28
CA GLN A 832 16.81 -50.79 2.08
C GLN A 832 17.25 -52.17 1.57
N ASN A 833 17.86 -52.20 0.40
CA ASN A 833 18.46 -53.40 -0.18
C ASN A 833 19.83 -53.65 0.44
N ASN A 834 20.37 -54.86 0.41
CA ASN A 834 21.67 -55.12 1.04
C ASN A 834 22.81 -54.21 0.55
N PRO A 835 23.68 -53.74 1.46
CA PRO A 835 24.83 -52.93 1.10
C PRO A 835 25.89 -53.79 0.38
N ASN A 836 26.76 -53.12 -0.39
CA ASN A 836 27.88 -53.79 -1.06
C ASN A 836 29.04 -54.11 -0.08
N GLN A 837 29.11 -53.39 1.04
CA GLN A 837 30.09 -53.58 2.10
C GLN A 837 29.39 -54.08 3.35
N TYR A 838 30.03 -55.00 4.07
CA TYR A 838 29.49 -55.64 5.26
C TYR A 838 28.19 -56.41 5.02
N VAL A 839 28.07 -57.02 3.82
CA VAL A 839 26.88 -57.77 3.41
C VAL A 839 26.61 -58.97 4.33
N GLU A 840 27.65 -59.48 4.98
CA GLU A 840 27.60 -60.56 5.96
C GLU A 840 26.77 -60.22 7.21
N PHE A 841 26.58 -58.92 7.52
CA PHE A 841 25.73 -58.49 8.62
C PHE A 841 24.25 -58.33 8.23
N PHE A 842 23.86 -58.67 7.00
CA PHE A 842 22.48 -58.53 6.52
C PHE A 842 21.96 -59.84 5.90
N PRO A 843 20.63 -60.09 5.91
CA PRO A 843 20.03 -61.26 5.27
C PRO A 843 20.44 -61.40 3.82
N MET A 844 20.71 -62.61 3.28
CA MET A 844 21.13 -62.73 1.88
C MET A 844 20.00 -62.39 0.88
N PRO A 845 20.32 -61.84 -0.31
CA PRO A 845 19.30 -61.62 -1.34
C PRO A 845 18.58 -62.93 -1.71
N PRO A 846 17.25 -62.91 -1.95
CA PRO A 846 16.45 -61.76 -2.37
C PRO A 846 15.87 -60.91 -1.23
N ASP A 847 16.12 -61.25 0.03
CA ASP A 847 15.59 -60.50 1.18
C ASP A 847 16.24 -59.12 1.28
N ASN A 848 15.47 -58.12 1.71
CA ASN A 848 15.94 -56.76 1.94
C ASN A 848 16.67 -56.67 3.28
N ALA A 849 17.65 -55.75 3.39
CA ALA A 849 18.31 -55.44 4.65
C ALA A 849 17.33 -54.81 5.67
N LEU A 850 16.35 -54.05 5.16
CA LEU A 850 15.29 -53.48 5.96
C LEU A 850 14.06 -53.20 5.11
N GLU A 851 12.89 -53.47 5.68
CA GLU A 851 11.60 -53.02 5.17
C GLU A 851 10.76 -52.56 6.36
N GLN A 852 10.40 -51.28 6.40
CA GLN A 852 9.56 -50.69 7.44
C GLN A 852 8.43 -49.88 6.83
N ASP A 853 7.25 -50.01 7.42
CA ASP A 853 6.06 -49.21 7.15
C ASP A 853 5.48 -48.81 8.51
N LEU A 854 5.62 -47.53 8.86
CA LEU A 854 5.26 -46.99 10.16
C LEU A 854 4.41 -45.74 9.99
N GLY A 855 3.42 -45.60 10.87
CA GLY A 855 2.51 -44.46 10.95
C GLY A 855 2.54 -43.81 12.33
N TRP A 856 2.43 -42.49 12.38
CA TRP A 856 2.43 -41.70 13.61
C TRP A 856 1.35 -40.62 13.59
N LEU A 857 0.95 -40.20 14.79
CA LEU A 857 0.12 -39.03 14.99
C LEU A 857 0.97 -37.86 15.46
N MET A 858 0.82 -36.72 14.80
CA MET A 858 1.39 -35.44 15.20
C MET A 858 0.29 -34.57 15.82
N ARG A 859 0.60 -33.90 16.93
CA ARG A 859 -0.30 -32.90 17.55
C ARG A 859 0.48 -31.67 17.97
N ARG A 860 -0.06 -30.49 17.70
CA ARG A 860 0.51 -29.23 18.19
C ARG A 860 -0.56 -28.32 18.76
N TRP A 861 -0.29 -27.80 19.95
CA TRP A 861 -1.02 -26.70 20.56
C TRP A 861 -0.08 -25.50 20.66
N THR A 862 -0.49 -24.37 20.12
CA THR A 862 0.26 -23.12 20.24
C THR A 862 -0.67 -22.03 20.76
N ALA A 863 -0.21 -21.28 21.75
CA ALA A 863 -0.85 -20.05 22.20
C ALA A 863 0.19 -18.93 22.19
N TYR A 864 -0.16 -17.76 21.65
CA TYR A 864 0.77 -16.64 21.58
C TYR A 864 0.09 -15.31 21.88
N GLY A 865 0.88 -14.39 22.41
CA GLY A 865 0.47 -13.02 22.67
C GLY A 865 1.63 -12.06 22.41
N TYR A 866 1.36 -10.99 21.67
CA TYR A 866 2.27 -9.92 21.34
C TYR A 866 1.63 -8.60 21.69
N HIS A 867 2.40 -7.70 22.30
CA HIS A 867 1.96 -6.36 22.66
C HIS A 867 3.05 -5.37 22.24
N SER A 868 2.68 -4.43 21.38
CA SER A 868 3.51 -3.27 21.06
C SER A 868 2.94 -2.03 21.75
N TRP A 869 3.82 -1.18 22.26
CA TRP A 869 3.49 0.04 22.95
C TRP A 869 4.39 1.16 22.47
N ARG A 870 3.79 2.15 21.78
CA ARG A 870 4.40 3.43 21.44
C ARG A 870 4.31 4.31 22.68
N VAL A 871 5.40 4.35 23.46
CA VAL A 871 5.47 5.06 24.75
C VAL A 871 5.34 6.57 24.53
N PHE A 872 6.02 7.06 23.49
CA PHE A 872 5.94 8.41 22.92
C PHE A 872 6.42 8.29 21.45
N GLU A 873 6.19 9.30 20.60
CA GLU A 873 6.41 9.19 19.14
C GLU A 873 7.74 8.51 18.72
N PRO A 874 8.90 8.82 19.34
CA PRO A 874 10.17 8.22 19.00
C PRO A 874 10.43 6.81 19.56
N LEU A 875 9.67 6.29 20.52
CA LEU A 875 10.02 5.04 21.22
C LEU A 875 8.84 4.05 21.23
N GLN A 876 9.03 2.91 20.58
CA GLN A 876 8.13 1.77 20.60
C GLN A 876 8.81 0.55 21.23
N LEU A 877 8.11 -0.08 22.17
CA LEU A 877 8.51 -1.32 22.81
C LEU A 877 7.61 -2.45 22.30
N VAL A 878 8.17 -3.63 22.10
CA VAL A 878 7.43 -4.84 21.70
C VAL A 878 7.75 -5.94 22.70
N GLY A 879 6.73 -6.54 23.30
CA GLY A 879 6.84 -7.73 24.12
C GLY A 879 6.01 -8.86 23.53
N GLY A 880 6.48 -10.08 23.62
CA GLY A 880 5.70 -11.23 23.18
C GLY A 880 6.08 -12.52 23.88
N VAL A 881 5.17 -13.49 23.82
CA VAL A 881 5.38 -14.82 24.37
C VAL A 881 4.59 -15.83 23.53
N THR A 882 5.22 -16.96 23.27
CA THR A 882 4.59 -18.12 22.62
C THR A 882 4.74 -19.31 23.55
N TYR A 883 3.68 -20.09 23.71
CA TYR A 883 3.70 -21.40 24.35
C TYR A 883 3.38 -22.45 23.29
N ASP A 884 4.24 -23.45 23.15
CA ASP A 884 4.08 -24.59 22.26
C ASP A 884 4.08 -25.90 23.04
N ARG A 885 3.16 -26.80 22.70
CA ARG A 885 3.23 -28.23 23.02
C ARG A 885 3.13 -29.01 21.72
N LEU A 886 4.25 -29.61 21.31
CA LEU A 886 4.39 -30.36 20.07
C LEU A 886 4.69 -31.82 20.37
N GLU A 887 3.78 -32.71 20.00
CA GLU A 887 3.95 -34.16 19.99
C GLU A 887 4.24 -34.58 18.55
N MET A 888 5.40 -35.20 18.33
CA MET A 888 5.89 -35.58 16.99
C MET A 888 6.64 -36.92 17.05
N PRO A 889 6.85 -37.61 15.92
CA PRO A 889 7.68 -38.81 15.88
C PRO A 889 9.12 -38.49 16.27
N GLU A 890 9.77 -39.42 16.96
CA GLU A 890 11.19 -39.30 17.32
C GLU A 890 12.09 -39.35 16.06
N ASN A 891 11.77 -40.27 15.14
CA ASN A 891 12.44 -40.41 13.84
C ASN A 891 11.53 -41.07 12.79
N PHE A 892 11.12 -40.30 11.80
CA PHE A 892 10.27 -40.75 10.69
C PHE A 892 10.91 -40.53 9.31
N ARG A 893 12.19 -40.13 9.25
CA ARG A 893 12.87 -39.72 8.01
C ARG A 893 14.24 -40.36 7.77
N MET A 894 14.86 -40.93 8.80
CA MET A 894 16.21 -41.49 8.71
C MET A 894 16.16 -42.96 9.06
N ALA A 895 16.19 -43.85 8.06
CA ALA A 895 16.07 -45.27 8.34
C ALA A 895 17.33 -45.85 9.03
N PRO A 896 17.18 -46.83 9.94
CA PRO A 896 15.91 -47.38 10.43
C PRO A 896 15.05 -46.39 11.24
N LEU A 897 13.74 -46.42 10.97
CA LEU A 897 12.73 -45.55 11.55
C LEU A 897 12.37 -45.97 13.00
N SER A 898 11.89 -45.02 13.81
CA SER A 898 11.49 -45.23 15.21
C SER A 898 9.99 -45.12 15.39
N ALA A 899 9.35 -46.13 15.99
CA ALA A 899 7.92 -46.09 16.33
C ALA A 899 7.60 -45.11 17.49
N ASP A 900 8.60 -44.61 18.19
CA ASP A 900 8.42 -43.76 19.36
C ASP A 900 8.07 -42.32 18.99
N THR A 901 7.37 -41.65 19.91
CA THR A 901 7.06 -40.22 19.82
C THR A 901 7.77 -39.44 20.92
N THR A 902 8.01 -38.17 20.64
CA THR A 902 8.58 -37.21 21.59
C THR A 902 7.66 -36.00 21.73
N THR A 903 7.62 -35.44 22.94
CA THR A 903 6.83 -34.23 23.24
C THR A 903 7.76 -33.10 23.64
N ILE A 904 7.64 -31.96 22.96
CA ILE A 904 8.35 -30.72 23.26
C ILE A 904 7.33 -29.72 23.83
N GLU A 905 7.51 -29.32 25.08
CA GLU A 905 6.77 -28.20 25.69
C GLU A 905 7.70 -27.00 25.90
N ARG A 906 7.29 -25.82 25.45
CA ARG A 906 8.18 -24.65 25.45
C ARG A 906 7.46 -23.33 25.61
N VAL A 907 8.03 -22.47 26.46
CA VAL A 907 7.75 -21.03 26.50
C VAL A 907 8.87 -20.26 25.79
N SER A 908 8.47 -19.38 24.89
CA SER A 908 9.29 -18.74 23.87
C SER A 908 9.11 -17.21 23.94
N PRO A 909 9.87 -16.51 24.80
CA PRO A 909 9.74 -15.07 25.00
C PRO A 909 10.31 -14.27 23.83
N LYS A 910 9.77 -13.07 23.65
CA LYS A 910 10.11 -12.11 22.60
C LYS A 910 10.19 -10.70 23.20
N ALA A 911 11.18 -9.93 22.78
CA ALA A 911 11.32 -8.53 23.15
C ALA A 911 11.88 -7.73 21.97
N GLY A 912 11.42 -6.50 21.79
CA GLY A 912 11.87 -5.61 20.74
C GLY A 912 11.80 -4.15 21.17
N VAL A 913 12.66 -3.33 20.58
CA VAL A 913 12.71 -1.87 20.75
C VAL A 913 12.90 -1.25 19.38
N ILE A 914 12.09 -0.25 19.05
CA ILE A 914 12.29 0.63 17.91
C ILE A 914 12.39 2.04 18.49
N TRP A 915 13.52 2.71 18.26
CA TRP A 915 13.79 4.04 18.78
C TRP A 915 14.27 4.97 17.68
N THR A 916 13.60 6.09 17.47
CA THR A 916 13.95 7.12 16.47
C THR A 916 14.44 8.41 17.15
N PRO A 917 15.63 8.42 17.77
CA PRO A 917 16.12 9.56 18.55
C PRO A 917 16.16 10.88 17.78
N LEU A 918 16.30 10.80 16.45
CA LEU A 918 16.22 11.90 15.50
C LEU A 918 15.26 11.50 14.39
N LYS A 919 14.68 12.48 13.69
CA LYS A 919 13.72 12.25 12.59
C LYS A 919 14.22 11.28 11.51
N ASP A 920 15.53 11.24 11.29
CA ASP A 920 16.17 10.44 10.24
C ASP A 920 17.10 9.34 10.78
N THR A 921 17.05 9.04 12.08
CA THR A 921 17.89 8.02 12.72
C THR A 921 17.02 6.99 13.43
N THR A 922 17.17 5.72 13.09
CA THR A 922 16.42 4.62 13.73
C THR A 922 17.37 3.61 14.36
N VAL A 923 17.12 3.23 15.60
CA VAL A 923 17.80 2.16 16.32
C VAL A 923 16.79 1.06 16.60
N ARG A 924 17.12 -0.18 16.24
CA ARG A 924 16.27 -1.33 16.53
C ARG A 924 17.02 -2.37 17.32
N PHE A 925 16.34 -2.98 18.26
CA PHE A 925 16.83 -4.16 18.97
C PHE A 925 15.74 -5.21 18.99
N ALA A 926 16.12 -6.49 18.86
CA ALA A 926 15.20 -7.60 19.03
C ALA A 926 15.88 -8.79 19.71
N TYR A 927 15.11 -9.51 20.52
CA TYR A 927 15.43 -10.83 21.02
C TYR A 927 14.21 -11.72 20.85
N THR A 928 14.40 -12.88 20.21
CA THR A 928 13.31 -13.83 19.99
C THR A 928 13.77 -15.26 20.21
N ARG A 929 12.95 -16.04 20.92
CA ARG A 929 13.08 -17.51 20.96
C ARG A 929 11.89 -18.15 20.27
N SER A 930 12.09 -19.14 19.40
CA SER A 930 11.00 -19.77 18.64
C SER A 930 11.20 -21.29 18.52
N LEU A 931 10.15 -22.01 18.13
CA LEU A 931 10.17 -23.45 17.86
C LEU A 931 9.79 -23.73 16.39
N GLY A 932 10.63 -24.50 15.70
CA GLY A 932 10.39 -24.97 14.33
C GLY A 932 9.26 -26.00 14.23
N GLY A 933 8.79 -26.21 13.00
CA GLY A 933 7.80 -27.25 12.70
C GLY A 933 8.44 -28.61 12.47
N VAL A 934 7.64 -29.58 12.02
CA VAL A 934 8.02 -30.96 11.69
C VAL A 934 8.21 -31.11 10.17
N THR A 935 7.29 -30.57 9.39
CA THR A 935 7.32 -30.56 7.92
C THR A 935 7.01 -29.14 7.39
N PHE A 936 6.49 -28.99 6.18
CA PHE A 936 6.21 -27.69 5.55
C PHE A 936 5.05 -26.90 6.21
N GLU A 937 4.30 -27.48 7.15
CA GLU A 937 3.17 -26.83 7.84
C GLU A 937 3.53 -25.56 8.60
N GLN A 938 4.81 -25.37 8.93
CA GLN A 938 5.31 -24.19 9.66
C GLN A 938 5.09 -22.91 8.83
N SER A 939 5.01 -23.04 7.51
CA SER A 939 4.75 -21.95 6.57
C SER A 939 3.27 -21.56 6.50
N HIS A 940 2.37 -22.27 7.21
CA HIS A 940 0.92 -22.07 7.19
C HIS A 940 0.37 -21.73 8.60
N GLN A 941 0.67 -20.54 9.10
CA GLN A 941 0.16 -20.01 10.38
C GLN A 941 0.06 -18.48 10.38
N LEU A 942 -0.60 -17.91 11.38
CA LEU A 942 -0.85 -16.46 11.51
C LEU A 942 0.06 -15.76 12.53
N GLU A 943 0.78 -16.50 13.37
CA GLU A 943 1.71 -15.90 14.35
C GLU A 943 2.69 -14.92 13.66
N PRO A 944 2.92 -13.71 14.23
CA PRO A 944 3.83 -12.71 13.67
C PRO A 944 5.19 -13.29 13.25
N SER A 945 5.65 -12.97 12.03
CA SER A 945 6.91 -13.55 11.51
C SER A 945 8.17 -12.81 11.95
N GLN A 946 8.03 -11.58 12.47
CA GLN A 946 9.13 -10.70 12.88
C GLN A 946 8.86 -9.96 14.20
N VAL A 947 9.93 -9.48 14.85
CA VAL A 947 9.88 -8.56 15.99
C VAL A 947 10.86 -7.42 15.74
N ALA A 948 10.37 -6.17 15.78
CA ALA A 948 11.16 -4.95 15.58
C ALA A 948 12.01 -4.92 14.30
N GLY A 949 11.59 -5.61 13.24
CA GLY A 949 12.28 -5.72 11.95
C GLY A 949 13.19 -6.94 11.80
N PHE A 950 13.27 -7.82 12.80
CA PHE A 950 14.07 -9.04 12.76
C PHE A 950 13.18 -10.27 12.65
N VAL A 951 13.52 -11.18 11.73
CA VAL A 951 12.76 -12.41 11.49
C VAL A 951 12.89 -13.35 12.70
N GLN A 952 11.78 -13.95 13.11
CA GLN A 952 11.74 -14.95 14.18
C GLN A 952 11.25 -16.32 13.70
N SER A 953 10.75 -16.38 12.47
CA SER A 953 10.15 -17.56 11.86
C SER A 953 11.03 -18.07 10.73
N TYR A 954 11.64 -19.24 10.94
CA TYR A 954 12.53 -19.86 9.97
C TYR A 954 11.97 -21.21 9.51
N ARG A 955 12.25 -21.59 8.27
CA ARG A 955 12.13 -22.98 7.81
C ARG A 955 13.10 -23.85 8.60
N SER A 956 14.38 -23.46 8.53
CA SER A 956 15.49 -23.93 9.36
C SER A 956 16.58 -22.85 9.35
N ILE A 957 17.27 -22.66 10.47
CA ILE A 957 18.47 -21.81 10.53
C ILE A 957 19.69 -22.60 10.05
N ILE A 958 19.81 -23.86 10.50
CA ILE A 958 20.84 -24.79 10.03
C ILE A 958 20.52 -25.13 8.56
N PRO A 959 21.45 -24.91 7.64
CA PRO A 959 21.26 -25.26 6.23
C PRO A 959 20.89 -26.74 6.07
N GLU A 960 19.80 -27.03 5.35
CA GLU A 960 19.35 -28.40 5.11
C GLU A 960 20.39 -29.22 4.33
N ASN A 961 21.28 -28.57 3.56
CA ASN A 961 22.43 -29.22 2.91
C ASN A 961 23.45 -29.81 3.91
N GLU A 962 23.55 -29.25 5.13
CA GLU A 962 24.53 -29.69 6.12
C GLU A 962 23.95 -30.73 7.09
N ALA A 963 22.67 -30.64 7.41
CA ALA A 963 22.03 -31.48 8.44
C ALA A 963 20.79 -32.25 7.97
N GLY A 964 20.35 -32.08 6.71
CA GLY A 964 19.09 -32.61 6.21
C GLY A 964 17.87 -31.84 6.75
N ALA A 965 16.68 -32.41 6.55
CA ALA A 965 15.44 -31.82 7.06
C ALA A 965 15.39 -31.89 8.59
N LEU A 966 15.06 -30.78 9.24
CA LEU A 966 15.06 -30.65 10.70
C LEU A 966 13.64 -30.47 11.24
N SER A 967 13.31 -31.23 12.28
CA SER A 967 11.99 -31.22 12.94
C SER A 967 12.12 -30.70 14.37
N GLY A 968 11.30 -29.73 14.77
CA GLY A 968 11.21 -29.25 16.15
C GLY A 968 12.44 -28.50 16.67
N ALA A 969 13.27 -27.93 15.77
CA ALA A 969 14.47 -27.18 16.17
C ALA A 969 14.12 -25.92 16.96
N ARG A 970 14.92 -25.61 18.00
CA ARG A 970 14.84 -24.32 18.71
C ARG A 970 15.60 -23.28 17.92
N PHE A 971 15.06 -22.06 17.88
CA PHE A 971 15.73 -20.88 17.35
C PHE A 971 15.87 -19.81 18.42
N GLU A 972 17.01 -19.14 18.47
CA GLU A 972 17.17 -17.85 19.17
C GLU A 972 17.82 -16.83 18.24
N THR A 973 17.26 -15.63 18.22
CA THR A 973 17.73 -14.53 17.40
C THR A 973 17.96 -13.32 18.29
N TYR A 974 19.13 -12.71 18.15
CA TYR A 974 19.45 -11.39 18.69
C TYR A 974 19.74 -10.46 17.53
N GLY A 975 19.12 -9.29 17.53
CA GLY A 975 19.24 -8.31 16.46
C GLY A 975 19.52 -6.92 17.00
N LEU A 976 20.42 -6.18 16.34
CA LEU A 976 20.67 -4.77 16.58
C LEU A 976 20.89 -4.04 15.26
N SER A 977 20.15 -2.96 14.99
CA SER A 977 20.40 -2.09 13.85
C SER A 977 20.50 -0.63 14.25
N LEU A 978 21.34 0.11 13.53
CA LEU A 978 21.41 1.57 13.50
C LEU A 978 21.29 2.01 12.04
N GLU A 979 20.30 2.84 11.77
CA GLU A 979 19.93 3.33 10.44
C GLU A 979 19.99 4.86 10.46
N GLN A 980 20.62 5.45 9.44
CA GLN A 980 20.71 6.89 9.28
C GLN A 980 20.36 7.26 7.83
N ARG A 981 19.36 8.12 7.69
CA ARG A 981 19.02 8.79 6.45
C ARG A 981 19.55 10.23 6.46
N PHE A 982 19.94 10.73 5.29
CA PHE A 982 20.32 12.13 5.11
C PHE A 982 19.49 12.76 3.99
N LYS A 983 19.23 14.07 4.12
CA LYS A 983 18.50 14.86 3.10
C LYS A 983 19.19 14.88 1.72
N THR A 984 20.46 14.50 1.66
CA THR A 984 21.23 14.31 0.42
C THR A 984 20.83 13.05 -0.36
N GLY A 985 19.88 12.25 0.13
CA GLY A 985 19.55 10.95 -0.45
C GLY A 985 20.59 9.88 -0.15
N THR A 986 21.30 10.02 0.98
CA THR A 986 22.27 9.04 1.49
C THR A 986 21.61 8.20 2.58
N TYR A 987 21.77 6.88 2.51
CA TYR A 987 21.19 5.92 3.45
C TYR A 987 22.31 5.01 3.96
N LEU A 988 22.62 5.12 5.24
CA LEU A 988 23.63 4.32 5.90
C LEU A 988 22.97 3.41 6.93
N ALA A 989 23.45 2.18 7.04
CA ALA A 989 23.00 1.27 8.08
C ALA A 989 24.12 0.35 8.55
N ILE A 990 24.07 0.01 9.85
CA ILE A 990 24.87 -1.03 10.48
C ILE A 990 23.88 -1.99 11.13
N HIS A 991 24.01 -3.28 10.84
CA HIS A 991 23.11 -4.32 11.30
C HIS A 991 23.92 -5.50 11.82
N GLY A 992 23.67 -5.92 13.05
CA GLY A 992 24.26 -7.11 13.67
C GLY A 992 23.17 -8.13 14.01
N GLU A 993 23.40 -9.39 13.68
CA GLU A 993 22.49 -10.50 13.98
C GLU A 993 23.26 -11.69 14.56
N MET A 994 22.72 -12.30 15.62
CA MET A 994 23.20 -13.57 16.16
C MET A 994 22.07 -14.59 16.13
N LEU A 995 22.27 -15.66 15.39
CA LEU A 995 21.34 -16.77 15.24
C LEU A 995 21.89 -18.00 15.96
N TYR A 996 21.05 -18.63 16.77
CA TYR A 996 21.36 -19.86 17.47
C TYR A 996 20.30 -20.90 17.14
N SER A 997 20.72 -22.13 16.88
CA SER A 997 19.83 -23.26 16.76
C SER A 997 20.36 -24.46 17.52
N ASP A 998 19.47 -25.07 18.31
CA ASP A 998 19.76 -26.23 19.14
C ASP A 998 18.71 -27.30 18.81
N LEU A 999 19.17 -28.48 18.44
CA LEU A 999 18.33 -29.62 18.11
C LEU A 999 18.94 -30.90 18.66
N ARG A 1000 18.12 -31.66 19.38
CA ARG A 1000 18.40 -33.05 19.75
C ARG A 1000 17.48 -33.93 18.94
N ARG A 1001 18.04 -34.82 18.13
CA ARG A 1001 17.28 -35.76 17.31
C ARG A 1001 17.81 -37.18 17.45
N VAL A 1002 17.07 -38.13 16.91
CA VAL A 1002 17.48 -39.52 16.82
C VAL A 1002 17.54 -39.90 15.36
N GLY A 1003 18.70 -40.40 14.93
CA GLY A 1003 18.89 -41.00 13.62
C GLY A 1003 18.78 -42.52 13.70
N GLY A 1004 18.49 -43.16 12.56
CA GLY A 1004 18.56 -44.61 12.43
C GLY A 1004 20.01 -45.11 12.40
N ALA A 1005 20.27 -46.21 13.08
CA ALA A 1005 21.53 -46.95 13.01
C ALA A 1005 21.26 -48.46 13.01
N TYR A 1006 22.30 -49.27 12.87
CA TYR A 1006 22.23 -50.71 12.99
C TYR A 1006 23.16 -51.18 14.09
N ASP A 1007 22.68 -51.97 15.04
CA ASP A 1007 23.54 -52.59 16.04
C ASP A 1007 24.03 -53.96 15.53
N VAL A 1008 25.35 -54.18 15.55
CA VAL A 1008 25.96 -55.47 15.26
C VAL A 1008 26.32 -56.10 16.60
N LEU A 1009 25.66 -57.20 16.94
CA LEU A 1009 25.84 -57.92 18.21
C LEU A 1009 26.50 -59.26 17.94
N GLU A 1010 27.44 -59.69 18.79
CA GLU A 1010 28.09 -61.02 18.64
C GLU A 1010 27.10 -62.19 18.72
N THR A 1011 25.94 -61.98 19.36
CA THR A 1011 24.92 -63.00 19.60
C THR A 1011 23.87 -63.12 18.49
N GLU A 1012 23.87 -62.22 17.51
CA GLU A 1012 22.86 -62.14 16.46
C GLU A 1012 23.47 -62.45 15.09
N ASP A 1013 22.72 -63.16 14.24
CA ASP A 1013 23.18 -63.53 12.90
C ASP A 1013 23.24 -62.31 11.95
N PHE A 1014 22.42 -61.28 12.21
CA PHE A 1014 22.32 -60.07 11.38
C PHE A 1014 22.25 -58.80 12.25
N ALA A 1015 22.64 -57.67 11.67
CA ALA A 1015 22.57 -56.37 12.31
C ALA A 1015 21.11 -55.98 12.58
N LEU A 1016 20.83 -55.56 13.81
CA LEU A 1016 19.49 -55.19 14.24
C LEU A 1016 19.24 -53.69 14.04
N PRO A 1017 18.05 -53.28 13.58
CA PRO A 1017 17.66 -51.88 13.56
C PRO A 1017 17.79 -51.24 14.95
N SER A 1018 18.56 -50.17 15.03
CA SER A 1018 18.84 -49.43 16.26
C SER A 1018 18.74 -47.92 16.03
N LYS A 1019 19.12 -47.16 17.06
CA LYS A 1019 18.94 -45.71 17.12
C LYS A 1019 20.23 -45.05 17.58
N LEU A 1020 20.47 -43.84 17.08
CA LEU A 1020 21.61 -43.04 17.48
C LEU A 1020 21.18 -41.59 17.76
N ARG A 1021 21.44 -41.12 18.97
CA ARG A 1021 21.15 -39.74 19.36
C ARG A 1021 22.21 -38.79 18.80
N GLU A 1022 21.73 -37.71 18.20
CA GLU A 1022 22.55 -36.66 17.57
C GLU A 1022 22.15 -35.30 18.14
N GLU A 1023 23.13 -34.54 18.62
CA GLU A 1023 22.97 -33.16 19.06
C GLU A 1023 23.60 -32.20 18.03
N LEU A 1024 22.81 -31.23 17.57
CA LEU A 1024 23.23 -30.18 16.64
C LEU A 1024 23.15 -28.82 17.35
N ASP A 1025 24.30 -28.16 17.53
CA ASP A 1025 24.43 -26.77 18.03
C ASP A 1025 25.00 -25.89 16.92
N TYR A 1026 24.16 -25.03 16.36
CA TYR A 1026 24.51 -24.09 15.31
C TYR A 1026 24.50 -22.66 15.82
N ARG A 1027 25.51 -21.89 15.45
CA ARG A 1027 25.64 -20.47 15.79
C ARG A 1027 26.10 -19.71 14.57
N GLU A 1028 25.39 -18.65 14.20
CA GLU A 1028 25.80 -17.72 13.15
C GLU A 1028 25.81 -16.30 13.70
N HIS A 1029 26.95 -15.63 13.61
CA HIS A 1029 27.11 -14.22 13.94
C HIS A 1029 27.36 -13.45 12.65
N SER A 1030 26.57 -12.41 12.41
CA SER A 1030 26.74 -11.60 11.21
C SER A 1030 26.71 -10.11 11.51
N LEU A 1031 27.53 -9.37 10.76
CA LEU A 1031 27.62 -7.92 10.80
C LEU A 1031 27.55 -7.40 9.37
N THR A 1032 26.61 -6.50 9.11
CA THR A 1032 26.33 -5.95 7.79
C THR A 1032 26.41 -4.43 7.84
N PHE A 1033 27.14 -3.85 6.90
CA PHE A 1033 27.21 -2.42 6.65
C PHE A 1033 26.63 -2.13 5.28
N THR A 1034 25.68 -1.20 5.21
CA THR A 1034 25.06 -0.79 3.95
C THR A 1034 25.23 0.71 3.77
N ALA A 1035 25.59 1.13 2.56
CA ALA A 1035 25.63 2.53 2.15
C ALA A 1035 24.99 2.66 0.76
N ASN A 1036 23.92 3.46 0.65
CA ASN A 1036 23.27 3.77 -0.62
C ASN A 1036 23.20 5.28 -0.83
N GLN A 1037 23.23 5.70 -2.09
CA GLN A 1037 23.20 7.10 -2.49
C GLN A 1037 22.38 7.28 -3.76
N LEU A 1038 21.38 8.15 -3.69
CA LEU A 1038 20.67 8.66 -4.87
C LEU A 1038 21.42 9.88 -5.42
N LEU A 1039 21.83 9.83 -6.69
CA LEU A 1039 22.60 10.88 -7.36
C LEU A 1039 21.79 11.48 -8.52
N GLY A 1040 21.44 12.77 -8.39
CA GLY A 1040 20.66 13.48 -9.40
C GLY A 1040 19.31 12.82 -9.65
N ALA A 1041 18.83 12.86 -10.90
CA ALA A 1041 17.56 12.26 -11.31
C ALA A 1041 17.68 10.77 -11.70
N HIS A 1042 18.88 10.29 -12.03
CA HIS A 1042 19.02 9.03 -12.78
C HIS A 1042 19.86 7.95 -12.12
N TRP A 1043 20.82 8.31 -11.27
CA TRP A 1043 21.78 7.33 -10.74
C TRP A 1043 21.45 6.95 -9.30
N SER A 1044 21.58 5.67 -9.00
CA SER A 1044 21.55 5.13 -7.64
C SER A 1044 22.78 4.23 -7.48
N LEU A 1045 23.58 4.50 -6.47
CA LEU A 1045 24.78 3.73 -6.16
C LEU A 1045 24.63 3.11 -4.79
N GLY A 1046 25.16 1.91 -4.60
CA GLY A 1046 25.17 1.31 -3.28
C GLY A 1046 26.25 0.26 -3.09
N GLY A 1047 26.57 0.04 -1.82
CA GLY A 1047 27.52 -0.95 -1.36
C GLY A 1047 27.01 -1.61 -0.10
N GLN A 1048 27.17 -2.93 -0.02
CA GLN A 1048 26.86 -3.74 1.15
C GLN A 1048 28.06 -4.63 1.46
N TYR A 1049 28.57 -4.55 2.69
CA TYR A 1049 29.59 -5.45 3.19
C TYR A 1049 28.99 -6.29 4.33
N ARG A 1050 29.01 -7.62 4.19
CA ARG A 1050 28.56 -8.57 5.19
C ARG A 1050 29.71 -9.47 5.61
N LEU A 1051 29.93 -9.58 6.91
CA LEU A 1051 30.78 -10.58 7.53
C LEU A 1051 29.87 -11.57 8.27
N SER A 1052 29.97 -12.86 7.99
CA SER A 1052 29.23 -13.92 8.69
C SER A 1052 30.19 -15.01 9.17
N GLN A 1053 30.10 -15.39 10.43
CA GLN A 1053 30.81 -16.52 11.03
C GLN A 1053 29.78 -17.54 11.48
N ALA A 1054 29.82 -18.73 10.90
CA ALA A 1054 28.93 -19.84 11.22
C ALA A 1054 29.72 -21.01 11.81
N VAL A 1055 29.23 -21.57 12.92
CA VAL A 1055 29.79 -22.73 13.59
C VAL A 1055 28.69 -23.76 13.76
N LEU A 1056 28.95 -24.99 13.30
CA LEU A 1056 28.09 -26.15 13.53
C LEU A 1056 28.87 -27.19 14.34
N LYS A 1057 28.34 -27.55 15.50
CA LYS A 1057 28.75 -28.74 16.24
C LYS A 1057 27.76 -29.84 15.99
N ASN A 1058 28.26 -31.01 15.62
CA ASN A 1058 27.49 -32.23 15.45
C ASN A 1058 28.11 -33.32 16.33
N ASP A 1059 27.38 -33.73 17.36
CA ASP A 1059 27.82 -34.69 18.36
C ASP A 1059 26.86 -35.89 18.45
N PHE A 1060 27.37 -37.09 18.13
CA PHE A 1060 26.67 -38.36 18.36
C PHE A 1060 26.91 -38.83 19.79
N VAL A 1061 25.97 -38.52 20.68
CA VAL A 1061 26.16 -38.66 22.15
C VAL A 1061 26.26 -40.10 22.65
N ASP A 1062 25.79 -41.06 21.84
CA ASP A 1062 25.85 -42.49 22.18
C ASP A 1062 27.20 -43.14 21.80
N ILE A 1063 28.11 -42.42 21.14
CA ILE A 1063 29.40 -42.94 20.69
C ILE A 1063 30.54 -42.35 21.53
N PRO A 1064 31.41 -43.19 22.15
CA PRO A 1064 32.56 -42.73 22.91
C PRO A 1064 33.60 -41.95 22.09
N ASP A 1065 34.33 -41.04 22.75
CA ASP A 1065 35.36 -40.20 22.12
C ASP A 1065 36.61 -40.98 21.65
N GLN A 1066 36.91 -42.10 22.29
CA GLN A 1066 38.09 -42.92 22.03
C GLN A 1066 37.65 -44.32 21.58
N MET A 1067 37.71 -44.55 20.28
CA MET A 1067 37.35 -45.82 19.65
C MET A 1067 38.58 -46.47 19.02
N SER A 1068 38.78 -47.77 19.25
CA SER A 1068 39.89 -48.56 18.70
C SER A 1068 39.40 -49.46 17.55
N GLY A 1069 39.31 -48.94 16.32
CA GLY A 1069 39.05 -49.79 15.14
C GLY A 1069 38.56 -49.08 13.88
N PHE A 1070 39.17 -49.42 12.73
CA PHE A 1070 38.84 -49.16 11.31
C PHE A 1070 37.84 -48.04 10.97
N LEU A 1071 38.24 -46.78 11.22
CA LEU A 1071 37.53 -45.58 10.77
C LEU A 1071 37.71 -45.37 9.26
N VAL A 1072 36.63 -45.51 8.49
CA VAL A 1072 36.50 -44.83 7.20
C VAL A 1072 35.32 -43.86 7.29
N ASN A 1073 35.61 -42.55 7.32
CA ASN A 1073 34.68 -41.43 7.09
C ASN A 1073 33.58 -41.11 8.12
N PHE A 1074 33.57 -41.71 9.32
CA PHE A 1074 32.68 -41.28 10.42
C PHE A 1074 33.46 -40.59 11.52
N VAL A 1075 33.05 -39.38 11.93
CA VAL A 1075 33.65 -38.67 13.07
C VAL A 1075 32.51 -38.35 14.05
N PRO A 1076 32.52 -38.93 15.27
CA PRO A 1076 31.39 -38.87 16.21
C PRO A 1076 31.16 -37.47 16.78
N ARG A 1077 32.20 -36.65 16.87
CA ARG A 1077 32.12 -35.24 17.28
C ARG A 1077 32.82 -34.36 16.26
N GLN A 1078 32.05 -33.52 15.59
CA GLN A 1078 32.57 -32.61 14.57
C GLN A 1078 32.22 -31.18 14.92
N ARG A 1079 33.23 -30.31 14.89
CA ARG A 1079 33.04 -28.86 14.91
C ARG A 1079 33.48 -28.31 13.57
N ARG A 1080 32.54 -27.79 12.79
CA ARG A 1080 32.80 -27.12 11.51
C ARG A 1080 32.62 -25.63 11.69
N GLU A 1081 33.49 -24.85 11.10
CA GLU A 1081 33.46 -23.40 11.16
C GLU A 1081 33.72 -22.81 9.79
N SER A 1082 32.95 -21.78 9.44
CA SER A 1082 33.03 -21.08 8.17
C SER A 1082 32.88 -19.58 8.42
N VAL A 1083 33.81 -18.80 7.90
CA VAL A 1083 33.77 -17.33 7.91
C VAL A 1083 33.62 -16.87 6.47
N LEU A 1084 32.57 -16.10 6.18
CA LEU A 1084 32.25 -15.56 4.88
C LEU A 1084 32.28 -14.03 4.91
N HIS A 1085 33.15 -13.45 4.08
CA HIS A 1085 33.14 -12.06 3.70
C HIS A 1085 32.36 -11.93 2.39
N GLN A 1086 31.45 -10.96 2.32
CA GLN A 1086 30.70 -10.64 1.11
C GLN A 1086 30.67 -9.13 0.91
N LEU A 1087 31.14 -8.64 -0.25
CA LEU A 1087 30.99 -7.25 -0.66
C LEU A 1087 30.18 -7.19 -1.96
N THR A 1088 29.00 -6.60 -1.88
CA THR A 1088 28.15 -6.31 -3.04
C THR A 1088 28.22 -4.83 -3.35
N LEU A 1089 28.62 -4.46 -4.56
CA LEU A 1089 28.55 -3.10 -5.09
C LEU A 1089 27.56 -3.07 -6.25
N HIS A 1090 26.72 -2.05 -6.30
CA HIS A 1090 25.80 -1.87 -7.40
C HIS A 1090 25.74 -0.42 -7.88
N ALA A 1091 25.49 -0.27 -9.18
CA ALA A 1091 25.13 1.00 -9.79
C ALA A 1091 23.91 0.78 -10.68
N VAL A 1092 22.88 1.60 -10.48
CA VAL A 1092 21.64 1.58 -11.24
C VAL A 1092 21.46 2.93 -11.91
N PHE A 1093 21.21 2.91 -13.22
CA PHE A 1093 20.84 4.06 -14.01
C PHE A 1093 19.39 3.90 -14.48
N ASN A 1094 18.55 4.89 -14.22
CA ASN A 1094 17.16 4.95 -14.65
C ASN A 1094 16.90 6.24 -15.45
N HIS A 1095 16.34 6.12 -16.65
CA HIS A 1095 15.96 7.26 -17.48
C HIS A 1095 14.44 7.34 -17.64
N GLU A 1096 13.89 8.56 -17.72
CA GLU A 1096 12.44 8.82 -17.86
C GLU A 1096 11.83 8.18 -19.12
N CYS A 1097 12.61 8.05 -20.20
CA CYS A 1097 12.18 7.33 -21.41
C CYS A 1097 11.95 5.82 -21.19
N GLY A 1098 12.30 5.26 -20.03
CA GLY A 1098 12.13 3.86 -19.69
C GLY A 1098 13.40 3.02 -19.80
N PHE A 1099 14.47 3.53 -20.43
CA PHE A 1099 15.77 2.84 -20.45
C PHE A 1099 16.37 2.74 -19.05
N PHE A 1100 16.90 1.58 -18.70
CA PHE A 1100 17.67 1.39 -17.47
C PHE A 1100 18.87 0.48 -17.68
N ALA A 1101 19.88 0.65 -16.83
CA ALA A 1101 21.05 -0.22 -16.76
C ALA A 1101 21.41 -0.50 -15.29
N ARG A 1102 21.85 -1.71 -15.00
CA ARG A 1102 22.31 -2.13 -13.66
C ARG A 1102 23.62 -2.88 -13.80
N SER A 1103 24.62 -2.51 -13.02
CA SER A 1103 25.86 -3.27 -12.88
C SER A 1103 26.04 -3.69 -11.43
N GLU A 1104 26.50 -4.91 -11.23
CA GLU A 1104 26.77 -5.49 -9.92
C GLU A 1104 28.18 -6.07 -9.91
N ALA A 1105 28.90 -5.83 -8.83
CA ALA A 1105 30.15 -6.50 -8.51
C ALA A 1105 29.99 -7.18 -7.15
N LEU A 1106 30.16 -8.49 -7.12
CA LEU A 1106 30.02 -9.32 -5.94
C LEU A 1106 31.37 -9.98 -5.64
N TRP A 1107 31.95 -9.65 -4.50
CA TRP A 1107 33.13 -10.34 -3.97
C TRP A 1107 32.71 -11.26 -2.84
N LEU A 1108 33.17 -12.50 -2.88
CA LEU A 1108 33.04 -13.44 -1.78
C LEU A 1108 34.41 -13.99 -1.41
N ALA A 1109 34.71 -14.02 -0.12
CA ALA A 1109 35.85 -14.73 0.43
C ALA A 1109 35.40 -15.58 1.61
N GLN A 1110 35.44 -16.90 1.46
CA GLN A 1110 35.11 -17.88 2.47
C GLN A 1110 36.39 -18.54 2.99
N SER A 1111 36.51 -18.66 4.31
CA SER A 1111 37.54 -19.46 4.96
C SER A 1111 36.88 -20.50 5.87
N ASP A 1112 37.21 -21.76 5.63
CA ASP A 1112 36.63 -22.92 6.29
C ASP A 1112 37.68 -23.61 7.19
N GLU A 1113 37.30 -23.92 8.43
CA GLU A 1113 38.17 -24.59 9.41
C GLU A 1113 37.57 -25.90 9.92
N SER A 1114 38.46 -26.81 10.35
CA SER A 1114 38.10 -28.07 11.02
C SER A 1114 37.26 -29.05 10.16
N TYR A 1115 37.40 -28.99 8.84
CA TYR A 1115 36.86 -29.97 7.90
C TYR A 1115 37.85 -31.12 7.66
N ALA A 1116 37.31 -32.33 7.47
CA ALA A 1116 38.07 -33.53 7.10
C ALA A 1116 37.50 -34.14 5.80
N PRO A 1117 38.24 -34.14 4.67
CA PRO A 1117 39.55 -33.50 4.46
C PRO A 1117 39.47 -31.96 4.57
N THR A 1118 40.60 -31.30 4.78
CA THR A 1118 40.69 -29.84 4.86
C THR A 1118 40.20 -29.20 3.57
N GLN A 1119 39.33 -28.20 3.70
CA GLN A 1119 38.75 -27.43 2.61
C GLN A 1119 38.92 -25.97 3.01
N PRO A 1120 39.74 -25.18 2.31
CA PRO A 1120 40.08 -23.83 2.76
C PRO A 1120 39.03 -22.75 2.44
N GLY A 1121 37.96 -23.07 1.71
CA GLY A 1121 37.00 -22.10 1.15
C GLY A 1121 37.47 -21.55 -0.21
N ASP A 1122 37.03 -20.34 -0.58
CA ASP A 1122 37.28 -19.73 -1.89
C ASP A 1122 37.29 -18.19 -1.82
N ASP A 1123 37.93 -17.50 -2.77
CA ASP A 1123 38.01 -16.03 -2.86
C ASP A 1123 37.92 -15.58 -4.33
N PHE A 1124 36.82 -14.92 -4.69
CA PHE A 1124 36.58 -14.53 -6.08
C PHE A 1124 35.66 -13.32 -6.24
N TRP A 1125 35.73 -12.72 -7.42
CA TRP A 1125 34.83 -11.65 -7.86
C TRP A 1125 33.92 -12.12 -8.98
N GLN A 1126 32.64 -11.79 -8.87
CA GLN A 1126 31.65 -11.99 -9.92
C GLN A 1126 31.05 -10.66 -10.36
N PHE A 1127 30.97 -10.44 -11.67
CA PHE A 1127 30.40 -9.22 -12.24
C PHE A 1127 29.17 -9.56 -13.06
N ASN A 1128 28.07 -8.85 -12.80
CA ASN A 1128 26.84 -8.98 -13.55
C ASN A 1128 26.47 -7.62 -14.16
N VAL A 1129 26.00 -7.63 -15.40
CA VAL A 1129 25.55 -6.41 -16.08
C VAL A 1129 24.20 -6.67 -16.72
N PHE A 1130 23.29 -5.72 -16.57
CA PHE A 1130 21.95 -5.75 -17.11
C PHE A 1130 21.64 -4.43 -17.81
N ALA A 1131 20.86 -4.49 -18.88
CA ALA A 1131 20.24 -3.35 -19.52
C ALA A 1131 18.82 -3.71 -19.94
N GLY A 1132 17.91 -2.75 -19.91
CA GLY A 1132 16.53 -3.00 -20.21
C GLY A 1132 15.74 -1.75 -20.57
N TYR A 1133 14.48 -1.98 -20.89
CA TYR A 1133 13.52 -0.95 -21.23
C TYR A 1133 12.18 -1.23 -20.55
N ARG A 1134 11.70 -0.23 -19.81
CA ARG A 1134 10.36 -0.19 -19.20
C ARG A 1134 9.43 0.60 -20.09
N PHE A 1135 8.35 -0.02 -20.51
CA PHE A 1135 7.37 0.62 -21.37
C PHE A 1135 6.57 1.66 -20.59
N PRO A 1136 5.93 2.64 -21.27
CA PRO A 1136 5.10 3.65 -20.62
C PRO A 1136 4.09 3.04 -19.64
N ARG A 1137 3.94 3.68 -18.46
CA ARG A 1137 3.12 3.17 -17.34
C ARG A 1137 3.53 1.78 -16.83
N ARG A 1138 4.72 1.32 -17.20
CA ARG A 1138 5.37 0.09 -16.73
C ARG A 1138 4.54 -1.18 -16.98
N ARG A 1139 3.74 -1.20 -18.04
CA ARG A 1139 2.94 -2.37 -18.46
C ARG A 1139 3.76 -3.54 -18.98
N ALA A 1140 5.00 -3.27 -19.39
CA ALA A 1140 5.95 -4.29 -19.78
C ALA A 1140 7.36 -3.84 -19.44
N GLU A 1141 8.23 -4.81 -19.19
CA GLU A 1141 9.66 -4.62 -19.00
C GLU A 1141 10.41 -5.71 -19.76
N ILE A 1142 11.43 -5.32 -20.50
CA ILE A 1142 12.39 -6.23 -21.11
C ILE A 1142 13.75 -5.96 -20.49
N GLN A 1143 14.41 -7.00 -20.01
CA GLN A 1143 15.76 -6.92 -19.45
C GLN A 1143 16.64 -7.99 -20.08
N LEU A 1144 17.83 -7.59 -20.50
CA LEU A 1144 18.89 -8.49 -20.95
C LEU A 1144 20.06 -8.35 -20.00
N GLY A 1145 20.75 -9.45 -19.71
CA GLY A 1145 21.89 -9.44 -18.82
C GLY A 1145 22.95 -10.47 -19.18
N ILE A 1146 24.15 -10.22 -18.68
CA ILE A 1146 25.26 -11.16 -18.68
C ILE A 1146 25.64 -11.33 -17.21
N LEU A 1147 25.43 -12.52 -16.69
CA LEU A 1147 25.85 -12.93 -15.35
C LEU A 1147 27.19 -13.64 -15.45
N ASN A 1148 27.99 -13.55 -14.39
CA ASN A 1148 29.34 -14.11 -14.34
C ASN A 1148 30.20 -13.67 -15.53
N LEU A 1149 30.35 -12.37 -15.75
CA LEU A 1149 31.12 -11.83 -16.87
C LEU A 1149 32.57 -12.35 -16.87
N GLY A 1150 33.14 -12.58 -15.68
CA GLY A 1150 34.47 -13.15 -15.48
C GLY A 1150 34.62 -14.63 -15.81
N ASP A 1151 33.51 -15.35 -16.02
CA ASP A 1151 33.49 -16.79 -16.31
C ASP A 1151 34.25 -17.63 -15.26
N GLN A 1152 34.02 -17.31 -13.99
CA GLN A 1152 34.67 -17.97 -12.85
C GLN A 1152 33.72 -18.97 -12.20
N ASP A 1153 34.18 -20.21 -12.03
CA ASP A 1153 33.53 -21.19 -11.15
C ASP A 1153 33.96 -20.95 -9.69
N TYR A 1154 33.17 -21.46 -8.74
CA TYR A 1154 33.40 -21.25 -7.32
C TYR A 1154 33.27 -22.53 -6.48
N ARG A 1155 33.89 -22.51 -5.30
CA ARG A 1155 33.90 -23.60 -4.31
C ARG A 1155 33.50 -23.09 -2.93
N LEU A 1156 32.21 -22.77 -2.80
CA LEU A 1156 31.63 -22.30 -1.55
C LEU A 1156 30.90 -23.43 -0.80
N ARG A 1157 30.97 -23.40 0.52
CA ARG A 1157 30.20 -24.21 1.46
C ARG A 1157 28.95 -23.46 1.92
N THR A 1158 27.85 -24.19 2.07
CA THR A 1158 26.56 -23.61 2.47
C THR A 1158 26.38 -23.41 3.97
N LEU A 1159 27.43 -23.61 4.78
CA LEU A 1159 27.35 -23.42 6.23
C LEU A 1159 26.99 -21.96 6.59
N ASN A 1160 27.53 -20.99 5.84
CA ASN A 1160 27.00 -19.63 5.80
C ASN A 1160 25.91 -19.51 4.72
N LEU A 1161 24.92 -18.64 4.98
CA LEU A 1161 23.90 -18.32 3.99
C LEU A 1161 24.49 -17.51 2.83
N HIS A 1162 24.45 -18.05 1.61
CA HIS A 1162 24.74 -17.34 0.38
C HIS A 1162 23.72 -17.72 -0.72
N SER A 1163 23.64 -16.91 -1.78
CA SER A 1163 22.80 -17.18 -2.96
C SER A 1163 23.41 -18.26 -3.86
N ASP A 1164 22.58 -18.94 -4.64
CA ASP A 1164 23.06 -19.82 -5.72
C ASP A 1164 23.53 -18.98 -6.91
N LEU A 1165 24.83 -18.98 -7.17
CA LEU A 1165 25.48 -18.17 -8.20
C LEU A 1165 25.67 -18.98 -9.51
N PRO A 1166 25.64 -18.33 -10.69
CA PRO A 1166 26.00 -19.00 -11.94
C PRO A 1166 27.50 -19.33 -11.95
N ARG A 1167 27.85 -20.59 -12.23
CA ARG A 1167 29.22 -21.13 -12.27
C ARG A 1167 29.95 -20.84 -13.60
N GLU A 1168 29.20 -20.50 -14.63
CA GLU A 1168 29.71 -20.15 -15.96
C GLU A 1168 29.06 -18.85 -16.44
N ARG A 1169 29.72 -18.16 -17.39
CA ARG A 1169 29.15 -16.98 -18.04
C ARG A 1169 27.80 -17.30 -18.65
N THR A 1170 26.77 -16.61 -18.18
CA THR A 1170 25.40 -16.91 -18.52
C THR A 1170 24.72 -15.65 -19.07
N PHE A 1171 24.17 -15.74 -20.28
CA PHE A 1171 23.28 -14.72 -20.80
C PHE A 1171 21.88 -14.94 -20.22
N ALA A 1172 21.26 -13.89 -19.70
CA ALA A 1172 19.88 -13.92 -19.23
C ALA A 1172 19.02 -12.95 -20.01
N ALA A 1173 17.77 -13.35 -20.23
CA ALA A 1173 16.72 -12.50 -20.75
C ALA A 1173 15.50 -12.63 -19.82
N ARG A 1174 14.92 -11.50 -19.45
CA ARG A 1174 13.69 -11.43 -18.68
C ARG A 1174 12.67 -10.58 -19.42
N LEU A 1175 11.46 -11.10 -19.50
CA LEU A 1175 10.29 -10.42 -20.01
C LEU A 1175 9.25 -10.38 -18.91
N GLN A 1176 8.73 -9.19 -18.61
CA GLN A 1176 7.60 -9.01 -17.70
C GLN A 1176 6.52 -8.23 -18.42
N PHE A 1177 5.26 -8.62 -18.20
CA PHE A 1177 4.10 -7.88 -18.65
C PHE A 1177 3.02 -7.87 -17.56
N ASP A 1178 2.35 -6.75 -17.43
CA ASP A 1178 1.31 -6.47 -16.44
C ASP A 1178 0.17 -5.69 -17.14
N PHE A 1179 -0.94 -6.37 -17.41
CA PHE A 1179 -2.11 -5.83 -18.13
C PHE A 1179 -3.37 -5.77 -17.26
#